data_AF-A0A821BZP0-F1
#
_entry.id   AF-A0A821BZP0-F1
#
_cell.length_a   1.000
_cell.length_b   1.000
_cell.length_c   1.000
_cell.angle_alpha   90.00
_cell.angle_beta   90.00
_cell.angle_gamma   90.00
#
_symmetry.space_group_name_H-M   'P 1'
#
loop_
_entity.id
_entity.type
_entity.pdbx_description
1 polymer ?
#
loop_
_entity_poly.entity_id
_entity_poly.type
_entity_poly.pdbx_seq_one_letter_code
_entity_poly.pdbx_strand_id
1 'polypeptide(L)'
;TDEYEIIRQIRIYIAQYYQNNDENIVDFAWKQLISRSIYGEFINKILDDSNLFDHYYHDQLTLARNEANIHQLSTSFIQRLLTSKIAGTMKHRLKHLLIDYEELFEIMRLFEIGIPLISDEDHVFDILNQQFIISNDHQEKIIRNNTDLYYLVLEETNIYQIPPKSTSDNRLEFNDESNPFIETCLMNLIELLVSPTTIDRINNMEYLLTIYGLLIQRIYTLSHYDHYEIINIEKFHSLFHLASCISDLFPIDRSLIVFKEVYRYNDFCNSFEKLDQIHNFILYLNKVIHQQQSTANDTIIHETLMKLETELVRNWFIENNDKCGDILKFIHDHDCNLWKYSAKIFTIINGCLELSSTIKKHNGRIPQNDEYTQINQYLYKLNDSTQKIEVLITTRIYMELILNENYESQFNEDNRQQWITILTQDFNHFKRNLDDMVHIDTDEKLKVIGLIAWLRCYTQFYVYALKHDIKDKIMEDVNNLLIRDGFKFYTTLKIFIIKQLCQQYNMTFYELCKIFRNRNVSWINFMINQPFNQRTQDARHYVILPTPLFECCNEFKRIDDILSSNLSSDKLRDLIKECATKRVSSYCFINWFIHHYSRFYMENISPDDQLIKLMRDDVKEELITYFEPIGYDLIVSLCTNFNEKSYFQLKPFMSEEDLHLRLLVLNIITLLISFKSIDKISLFGFVLFDGNFKMPKNYPEHFRKFHSLTGIAIANDYARIQMMNIRTQIDEQIKNNKIDQSTHYIIRCSSNCLWMFYVNNCDRSNERRLCPLCENEITISNNKDLSVVGASHVRMNINEALEFISKYIEETSENDPSNIMKKSNHLKQPLTSHFMNFLTHSIFLFLNELNYISNSTTVHCVYFQENIKKYYVLLRTHLSNVDQCYIWLYKLINHMLQKTFVIKGYLNSPEKVIQLEKLIEEKLILPHINSVINEIKEYRTAYADFVYGDNKNLIFENVVDELIEDNEKYPLLNFFNVTNIHSIDFID
;
A
#
# COMPACT_ATOMS: atom_id res chain seq x y z
N THR A 1 51.88 -30.81 13.99
CA THR A 1 51.64 -29.38 13.75
C THR A 1 52.65 -28.78 12.79
N ASP A 2 53.91 -29.24 12.77
CA ASP A 2 54.95 -28.64 11.91
C ASP A 2 54.82 -28.95 10.40
N GLU A 3 54.43 -30.16 10.00
CA GLU A 3 54.38 -30.56 8.58
C GLU A 3 53.30 -29.83 7.77
N TYR A 4 52.10 -29.67 8.34
CA TYR A 4 50.98 -28.99 7.68
C TYR A 4 51.30 -27.54 7.33
N GLU A 5 51.97 -26.84 8.26
CA GLU A 5 52.37 -25.45 8.08
C GLU A 5 53.47 -25.31 7.01
N ILE A 6 54.36 -26.30 6.89
CA ILE A 6 55.36 -26.35 5.80
C ILE A 6 54.66 -26.43 4.44
N ILE A 7 53.67 -27.30 4.28
CA ILE A 7 52.94 -27.45 3.03
C ILE A 7 52.13 -26.19 2.74
N ARG A 8 51.47 -25.62 3.76
CA ARG A 8 50.73 -24.36 3.65
C ARG A 8 51.62 -23.20 3.16
N GLN A 9 52.83 -23.06 3.71
CA GLN A 9 53.80 -22.05 3.26
C GLN A 9 54.26 -22.28 1.82
N ILE A 10 54.47 -23.53 1.43
CA ILE A 10 54.81 -23.88 0.03
C ILE A 10 53.66 -23.47 -0.90
N ARG A 11 52.41 -23.68 -0.51
CA ARG A 11 51.23 -23.26 -1.30
C ARG A 11 51.09 -21.76 -1.41
N ILE A 12 51.21 -21.01 -0.30
CA ILE A 12 51.15 -19.53 -0.32
C ILE A 12 52.22 -18.97 -1.28
N TYR A 13 53.41 -19.56 -1.25
CA TYR A 13 54.50 -19.17 -2.14
C TYR A 13 54.19 -19.48 -3.61
N ILE A 14 53.57 -20.63 -3.90
CA ILE A 14 53.14 -21.00 -5.25
C ILE A 14 52.03 -20.07 -5.75
N ALA A 15 51.00 -19.79 -4.94
CA ALA A 15 49.90 -18.90 -5.29
C ALA A 15 50.37 -17.46 -5.59
N GLN A 16 51.38 -16.97 -4.87
CA GLN A 16 52.01 -15.66 -5.16
C GLN A 16 52.80 -15.65 -6.48
N TYR A 17 53.28 -16.81 -6.95
CA TYR A 17 54.08 -16.95 -8.17
C TYR A 17 53.24 -17.25 -9.42
N TYR A 18 51.97 -17.64 -9.28
CA TYR A 18 51.04 -17.92 -10.38
C TYR A 18 50.80 -16.73 -11.34
N GLN A 19 51.26 -15.52 -11.00
CA GLN A 19 51.19 -14.35 -11.88
C GLN A 19 52.26 -14.34 -13.00
N ASN A 20 53.23 -15.26 -13.00
CA ASN A 20 54.28 -15.34 -14.01
C ASN A 20 54.34 -16.77 -14.59
N ASN A 21 53.56 -17.07 -15.64
CA ASN A 21 53.50 -18.35 -16.35
C ASN A 21 54.85 -19.07 -16.49
N ASP A 22 55.11 -20.11 -15.70
CA ASP A 22 56.31 -20.95 -15.81
C ASP A 22 55.99 -22.44 -15.59
N GLU A 23 56.39 -23.29 -16.53
CA GLU A 23 56.10 -24.75 -16.56
C GLU A 23 56.83 -25.59 -15.48
N ASN A 24 57.62 -24.96 -14.59
CA ASN A 24 58.50 -25.63 -13.63
C ASN A 24 58.03 -25.62 -12.16
N ILE A 25 56.80 -25.17 -11.90
CA ILE A 25 56.26 -25.00 -10.53
C ILE A 25 56.16 -26.31 -9.76
N VAL A 26 55.79 -27.42 -10.42
CA VAL A 26 55.62 -28.72 -9.75
C VAL A 26 56.97 -29.29 -9.30
N ASP A 27 58.03 -29.12 -10.09
CA ASP A 27 59.39 -29.56 -9.74
C ASP A 27 60.01 -28.66 -8.65
N PHE A 28 59.67 -27.36 -8.64
CA PHE A 28 60.06 -26.45 -7.57
C PHE A 28 59.37 -26.80 -6.24
N ALA A 29 58.05 -26.98 -6.27
CA ALA A 29 57.26 -27.35 -5.11
C ALA A 29 57.69 -28.69 -4.51
N TRP A 30 58.00 -29.66 -5.39
CA TRP A 30 58.56 -30.95 -5.00
C TRP A 30 59.89 -30.80 -4.26
N LYS A 31 60.84 -30.01 -4.78
CA LYS A 31 62.14 -29.75 -4.13
C LYS A 31 61.98 -29.01 -2.80
N GLN A 32 61.08 -28.03 -2.73
CA GLN A 32 60.79 -27.32 -1.48
C GLN A 32 60.20 -28.28 -0.43
N LEU A 33 59.27 -29.15 -0.84
CA LEU A 33 58.65 -30.13 0.06
C LEU A 33 59.69 -31.09 0.63
N ILE A 34 60.58 -31.66 -0.19
CA ILE A 34 61.68 -32.53 0.30
C ILE A 34 62.60 -31.76 1.26
N SER A 35 62.92 -30.50 0.95
CA SER A 35 63.89 -29.73 1.73
C SER A 35 63.37 -29.25 3.09
N ARG A 36 62.06 -29.02 3.21
CA ARG A 36 61.44 -28.44 4.41
C ARG A 36 60.64 -29.45 5.23
N SER A 37 60.13 -30.50 4.61
CA SER A 37 59.32 -31.53 5.27
C SER A 37 60.08 -32.21 6.40
N ILE A 38 59.37 -32.56 7.47
CA ILE A 38 59.91 -33.37 8.57
C ILE A 38 60.27 -34.80 8.11
N TYR A 39 59.74 -35.23 6.96
CA TYR A 39 60.01 -36.53 6.34
C TYR A 39 61.19 -36.51 5.35
N GLY A 40 61.72 -35.33 4.98
CA GLY A 40 62.90 -35.20 4.11
C GLY A 40 62.80 -36.00 2.79
N GLU A 41 63.82 -36.80 2.46
CA GLU A 41 63.85 -37.66 1.27
C GLU A 41 62.77 -38.77 1.27
N PHE A 42 62.19 -39.10 2.43
CA PHE A 42 61.10 -40.09 2.50
C PHE A 42 59.79 -39.60 1.85
N ILE A 43 59.66 -38.30 1.58
CA ILE A 43 58.57 -37.74 0.76
C ILE A 43 58.46 -38.43 -0.60
N ASN A 44 59.60 -38.84 -1.20
CA ASN A 44 59.57 -39.58 -2.46
C ASN A 44 58.88 -40.93 -2.33
N LYS A 45 59.15 -41.66 -1.24
CA LYS A 45 58.49 -42.94 -0.95
C LYS A 45 57.02 -42.76 -0.63
N ILE A 46 56.66 -41.68 0.08
CA ILE A 46 55.27 -41.35 0.40
C ILE A 46 54.49 -41.01 -0.89
N LEU A 47 55.08 -40.23 -1.81
CA LEU A 47 54.42 -39.87 -3.07
C LEU A 47 54.41 -41.01 -4.10
N ASP A 48 55.33 -41.96 -4.04
CA ASP A 48 55.38 -43.12 -4.94
C ASP A 48 54.47 -44.28 -4.48
N ASP A 49 54.32 -44.51 -3.17
CA ASP A 49 53.45 -45.55 -2.60
C ASP A 49 52.04 -45.00 -2.34
N SER A 50 51.02 -45.60 -2.98
CA SER A 50 49.62 -45.15 -2.86
C SER A 50 49.11 -45.21 -1.42
N ASN A 51 49.44 -46.27 -0.68
CA ASN A 51 48.92 -46.45 0.67
C ASN A 51 49.54 -45.44 1.63
N LEU A 52 50.85 -45.18 1.49
CA LEU A 52 51.52 -44.17 2.30
C LEU A 52 51.03 -42.76 1.97
N PHE A 53 50.82 -42.46 0.69
CA PHE A 53 50.22 -41.20 0.26
C PHE A 53 48.82 -41.03 0.86
N ASP A 54 47.98 -42.06 0.82
CA ASP A 54 46.61 -41.98 1.31
C ASP A 54 46.54 -41.65 2.81
N HIS A 55 47.39 -42.27 3.63
CA HIS A 55 47.47 -41.93 5.05
C HIS A 55 48.02 -40.52 5.27
N TYR A 56 49.10 -40.16 4.56
CA TYR A 56 49.70 -38.82 4.67
C TYR A 56 48.71 -37.72 4.25
N TYR A 57 48.00 -37.92 3.15
CA TYR A 57 47.03 -36.98 2.61
C TYR A 57 45.78 -36.87 3.49
N HIS A 58 45.32 -37.99 4.06
CA HIS A 58 44.24 -38.00 5.04
C HIS A 58 44.57 -37.09 6.25
N ASP A 59 45.80 -37.17 6.78
CA ASP A 59 46.22 -36.32 7.89
C ASP A 59 46.25 -34.83 7.50
N GLN A 60 46.73 -34.50 6.28
CA GLN A 60 46.71 -33.13 5.78
C GLN A 60 45.28 -32.60 5.59
N LEU A 61 44.39 -33.41 5.01
CA LEU A 61 42.97 -33.05 4.84
C LEU A 61 42.23 -32.92 6.18
N THR A 62 42.59 -33.72 7.20
CA THR A 62 42.01 -33.58 8.54
C THR A 62 42.34 -32.23 9.16
N LEU A 63 43.58 -31.78 9.01
CA LEU A 63 44.02 -30.47 9.50
C LEU A 63 43.41 -29.32 8.69
N ALA A 64 43.31 -29.47 7.37
CA ALA A 64 42.62 -28.53 6.48
C ALA A 64 41.14 -28.38 6.86
N ARG A 65 40.45 -29.50 7.10
CA ARG A 65 39.06 -29.53 7.57
C ARG A 65 38.87 -28.78 8.89
N ASN A 66 39.78 -28.98 9.84
CA ASN A 66 39.74 -28.30 11.12
C ASN A 66 39.99 -26.79 10.97
N GLU A 67 40.90 -26.36 10.08
CA GLU A 67 41.14 -24.94 9.77
C GLU A 67 39.89 -24.29 9.14
N ALA A 68 39.20 -25.02 8.26
CA ALA A 68 37.98 -24.56 7.60
C ALA A 68 36.73 -24.50 8.51
N ASN A 69 36.83 -25.03 9.74
CA ASN A 69 35.72 -25.28 10.68
C ASN A 69 34.61 -26.19 10.11
N ILE A 70 35.01 -27.23 9.38
CA ILE A 70 34.09 -28.21 8.79
C ILE A 70 33.95 -29.38 9.77
N HIS A 71 32.73 -29.62 10.24
CA HIS A 71 32.46 -30.49 11.38
C HIS A 71 31.71 -31.77 11.00
N GLN A 72 30.83 -31.70 10.00
CA GLN A 72 29.98 -32.82 9.64
C GLN A 72 30.61 -33.69 8.54
N LEU A 73 31.34 -33.08 7.60
CA LEU A 73 31.94 -33.80 6.47
C LEU A 73 33.12 -34.69 6.88
N SER A 74 33.10 -35.98 6.52
CA SER A 74 34.22 -36.87 6.82
C SER A 74 35.46 -36.60 5.93
N THR A 75 36.65 -36.69 6.53
CA THR A 75 37.92 -36.61 5.78
C THR A 75 38.03 -37.70 4.71
N SER A 76 37.46 -38.88 4.98
CA SER A 76 37.36 -39.96 4.01
C SER A 76 36.54 -39.58 2.78
N PHE A 77 35.42 -38.87 2.94
CA PHE A 77 34.62 -38.40 1.80
C PHE A 77 35.43 -37.43 0.93
N ILE A 78 36.11 -36.46 1.56
CA ILE A 78 36.92 -35.45 0.86
C ILE A 78 38.08 -36.10 0.12
N GLN A 79 38.79 -37.00 0.78
CA GLN A 79 39.87 -37.75 0.15
C GLN A 79 39.35 -38.52 -1.06
N ARG A 80 38.25 -39.27 -0.92
CA ARG A 80 37.65 -40.03 -2.03
C ARG A 80 37.20 -39.10 -3.15
N LEU A 81 36.62 -37.93 -2.87
CA LEU A 81 36.20 -36.94 -3.88
C LEU A 81 37.38 -36.45 -4.73
N LEU A 82 38.53 -36.21 -4.09
CA LEU A 82 39.72 -35.70 -4.75
C LEU A 82 40.55 -36.79 -5.43
N THR A 83 40.47 -38.06 -4.98
CA THR A 83 41.34 -39.16 -5.46
C THR A 83 40.64 -40.25 -6.27
N SER A 84 39.31 -40.26 -6.38
CA SER A 84 38.52 -41.43 -6.85
C SER A 84 38.89 -42.01 -8.22
N LYS A 85 39.53 -41.27 -9.13
CA LYS A 85 39.81 -41.77 -10.50
C LYS A 85 41.15 -41.42 -11.14
N ILE A 86 42.11 -40.89 -10.40
CA ILE A 86 43.45 -40.63 -10.96
C ILE A 86 44.42 -41.69 -10.45
N ALA A 87 44.76 -42.68 -11.29
CA ALA A 87 45.96 -43.49 -11.07
C ALA A 87 47.17 -42.56 -11.21
N GLY A 88 47.51 -41.88 -10.11
CA GLY A 88 48.44 -40.76 -10.14
C GLY A 88 49.88 -41.22 -10.27
N THR A 89 50.57 -40.68 -11.26
CA THR A 89 52.03 -40.52 -11.15
C THR A 89 52.34 -39.63 -9.94
N MET A 90 53.56 -39.70 -9.42
CA MET A 90 54.04 -38.83 -8.34
C MET A 90 53.65 -37.34 -8.54
N LYS A 91 53.72 -36.87 -9.79
CA LYS A 91 53.34 -35.51 -10.20
C LYS A 91 51.87 -35.18 -9.94
N HIS A 92 50.96 -36.14 -10.11
CA HIS A 92 49.52 -35.95 -9.85
C HIS A 92 49.22 -35.92 -8.35
N ARG A 93 49.82 -36.83 -7.57
CA ARG A 93 49.69 -36.83 -6.11
C ARG A 93 50.20 -35.52 -5.48
N LEU A 94 51.30 -34.99 -6.02
CA LEU A 94 51.82 -33.70 -5.60
C LEU A 94 50.87 -32.54 -5.97
N LYS A 95 50.20 -32.59 -7.13
CA LYS A 95 49.15 -31.60 -7.48
C LYS A 95 47.99 -31.62 -6.49
N HIS A 96 47.47 -32.80 -6.11
CA HIS A 96 46.41 -32.90 -5.09
C HIS A 96 46.83 -32.37 -3.72
N LEU A 97 48.09 -32.57 -3.36
CA LEU A 97 48.65 -32.03 -2.13
C LEU A 97 48.78 -30.50 -2.17
N LEU A 98 48.89 -29.89 -3.36
CA LEU A 98 49.14 -28.46 -3.55
C LEU A 98 47.92 -27.69 -4.05
N ILE A 99 46.73 -28.29 -4.04
CA ILE A 99 45.46 -27.61 -4.35
C ILE A 99 45.31 -26.35 -3.49
N ASP A 100 44.69 -25.31 -4.04
CA ASP A 100 44.35 -24.13 -3.25
C ASP A 100 43.38 -24.52 -2.13
N TYR A 101 43.69 -24.12 -0.91
CA TYR A 101 42.89 -24.47 0.24
C TYR A 101 41.67 -23.58 0.37
N GLU A 102 41.67 -22.36 -0.16
CA GLU A 102 40.48 -21.53 -0.17
C GLU A 102 39.41 -22.12 -1.10
N GLU A 103 39.83 -22.56 -2.30
CA GLU A 103 39.01 -23.34 -3.24
C GLU A 103 38.50 -24.65 -2.61
N LEU A 104 39.40 -25.43 -2.01
CA LEU A 104 39.04 -26.69 -1.33
C LEU A 104 38.04 -26.46 -0.18
N PHE A 105 38.20 -25.39 0.60
CA PHE A 105 37.28 -25.08 1.69
C PHE A 105 35.87 -24.77 1.19
N GLU A 106 35.74 -24.05 0.07
CA GLU A 106 34.43 -23.78 -0.53
C GLU A 106 33.79 -25.07 -1.08
N ILE A 107 34.56 -25.94 -1.75
CA ILE A 107 34.06 -27.24 -2.22
C ILE A 107 33.59 -28.09 -1.02
N MET A 108 34.39 -28.19 0.04
CA MET A 108 34.03 -28.96 1.23
C MET A 108 32.77 -28.40 1.91
N ARG A 109 32.62 -27.07 1.97
CA ARG A 109 31.41 -26.42 2.52
C ARG A 109 30.16 -26.74 1.70
N LEU A 110 30.25 -26.77 0.37
CA LEU A 110 29.12 -27.12 -0.49
C LEU A 110 28.58 -28.52 -0.18
N PHE A 111 29.48 -29.51 -0.04
CA PHE A 111 29.07 -30.87 0.32
C PHE A 111 28.59 -30.97 1.78
N GLU A 112 29.24 -30.30 2.73
CA GLU A 112 28.80 -30.27 4.14
C GLU A 112 27.38 -29.73 4.28
N ILE A 113 27.05 -28.67 3.52
CA ILE A 113 25.73 -28.04 3.55
C ILE A 113 24.68 -28.90 2.82
N GLY A 114 25.03 -29.52 1.69
CA GLY A 114 24.09 -30.23 0.82
C GLY A 114 23.74 -31.66 1.26
N ILE A 115 24.71 -32.43 1.77
CA ILE A 115 24.51 -33.84 2.13
C ILE A 115 23.35 -34.06 3.12
N PRO A 116 23.18 -33.27 4.19
CA PRO A 116 22.10 -33.45 5.16
C PRO A 116 20.68 -33.44 4.57
N LEU A 117 20.48 -32.81 3.40
CA LEU A 117 19.18 -32.81 2.71
C LEU A 117 18.96 -34.07 1.87
N ILE A 118 20.03 -34.67 1.34
CA ILE A 118 19.95 -35.77 0.39
C ILE A 118 19.81 -37.09 1.15
N SER A 119 20.86 -37.53 1.86
CA SER A 119 20.94 -38.81 2.58
C SER A 119 22.20 -38.82 3.47
N ASP A 120 22.81 -39.98 3.69
CA ASP A 120 24.14 -40.11 4.28
C ASP A 120 25.28 -39.89 3.25
N GLU A 121 26.48 -39.58 3.77
CA GLU A 121 27.67 -39.31 2.96
C GLU A 121 28.07 -40.46 2.04
N ASP A 122 27.99 -41.70 2.52
CA ASP A 122 28.41 -42.89 1.76
C ASP A 122 27.50 -43.12 0.57
N HIS A 123 26.18 -42.97 0.77
CA HIS A 123 25.20 -43.07 -0.29
C HIS A 123 25.37 -41.99 -1.35
N VAL A 124 25.61 -40.73 -0.95
CA VAL A 124 25.87 -39.64 -1.88
C VAL A 124 27.13 -39.94 -2.70
N PHE A 125 28.20 -40.38 -2.05
CA PHE A 125 29.44 -40.69 -2.75
C PHE A 125 29.29 -41.85 -3.74
N ASP A 126 28.56 -42.89 -3.36
CA ASP A 126 28.30 -44.04 -4.24
C ASP A 126 27.50 -43.64 -5.49
N ILE A 127 26.56 -42.69 -5.37
CA ILE A 127 25.84 -42.13 -6.50
C ILE A 127 26.80 -41.32 -7.40
N LEU A 128 27.61 -40.42 -6.81
CA LEU A 128 28.56 -39.62 -7.57
C LEU A 128 29.61 -40.48 -8.29
N ASN A 129 30.05 -41.59 -7.70
CA ASN A 129 30.99 -42.50 -8.38
C ASN A 129 30.43 -43.15 -9.64
N GLN A 130 29.12 -43.42 -9.67
CA GLN A 130 28.43 -44.04 -10.81
C GLN A 130 28.38 -43.11 -12.03
N GLN A 131 28.68 -41.82 -11.85
CA GLN A 131 28.64 -40.80 -12.91
C GLN A 131 29.77 -40.92 -13.93
N PHE A 132 30.87 -41.61 -13.61
CA PHE A 132 32.02 -41.69 -14.51
C PHE A 132 32.17 -43.06 -15.14
N ILE A 133 32.25 -43.05 -16.47
CA ILE A 133 32.27 -44.22 -17.34
C ILE A 133 33.57 -44.19 -18.14
N ILE A 134 34.32 -45.30 -18.10
CA ILE A 134 35.51 -45.50 -18.94
C ILE A 134 35.04 -46.29 -20.16
N SER A 135 35.09 -45.67 -21.34
CA SER A 135 34.78 -46.35 -22.59
C SER A 135 36.09 -46.72 -23.27
N ASN A 136 36.35 -48.03 -23.39
CA ASN A 136 37.54 -48.55 -24.07
C ASN A 136 37.31 -48.83 -25.57
N ASP A 137 36.07 -48.72 -26.07
CA ASP A 137 35.70 -48.97 -27.47
C ASP A 137 34.59 -48.00 -27.94
N HIS A 138 34.79 -47.33 -29.08
CA HIS A 138 33.85 -46.33 -29.66
C HIS A 138 32.45 -46.87 -30.04
N GLN A 139 32.20 -48.18 -29.92
CA GLN A 139 30.95 -48.83 -30.37
C GLN A 139 30.12 -49.50 -29.26
N GLU A 140 30.57 -49.49 -28.00
CA GLU A 140 29.74 -50.02 -26.92
C GLU A 140 28.64 -49.03 -26.53
N LYS A 141 27.39 -49.48 -26.53
CA LYS A 141 26.28 -48.74 -25.93
C LYS A 141 26.59 -48.53 -24.45
N ILE A 142 26.88 -47.29 -24.07
CA ILE A 142 27.04 -46.87 -22.68
C ILE A 142 25.73 -47.18 -21.94
N ILE A 143 25.73 -48.23 -21.10
CA ILE A 143 24.59 -48.59 -20.25
C ILE A 143 24.60 -47.65 -19.05
N ARG A 144 23.66 -46.70 -19.01
CA ARG A 144 23.50 -45.75 -17.89
C ARG A 144 22.55 -46.33 -16.84
N ASN A 145 22.97 -46.30 -15.57
CA ASN A 145 22.16 -46.79 -14.46
C ASN A 145 21.12 -45.76 -13.99
N ASN A 146 21.38 -44.46 -14.15
CA ASN A 146 20.47 -43.38 -13.74
C ASN A 146 20.51 -42.23 -14.75
N THR A 147 19.50 -42.08 -15.60
CA THR A 147 19.47 -41.03 -16.63
C THR A 147 19.31 -39.61 -16.09
N ASP A 148 19.05 -39.42 -14.80
CA ASP A 148 18.75 -38.11 -14.20
C ASP A 148 20.01 -37.34 -13.75
N LEU A 149 21.21 -37.89 -13.95
CA LEU A 149 22.49 -37.27 -13.59
C LEU A 149 23.35 -36.97 -14.83
N TYR A 150 24.26 -36.02 -14.67
CA TYR A 150 25.36 -35.77 -15.60
C TYR A 150 26.35 -36.94 -15.55
N TYR A 151 26.80 -37.39 -16.72
CA TYR A 151 27.84 -38.41 -16.84
C TYR A 151 29.11 -37.85 -17.46
N LEU A 152 30.25 -38.27 -16.91
CA LEU A 152 31.55 -38.08 -17.53
C LEU A 152 31.97 -39.36 -18.23
N VAL A 153 32.32 -39.23 -19.51
CA VAL A 153 32.82 -40.31 -20.33
C VAL A 153 34.26 -39.98 -20.71
N LEU A 154 35.20 -40.80 -20.26
CA LEU A 154 36.58 -40.73 -20.68
C LEU A 154 36.76 -41.66 -21.90
N GLU A 155 37.15 -41.08 -23.03
CA GLU A 155 37.50 -41.79 -24.27
C GLU A 155 38.92 -41.39 -24.68
N GLU A 156 39.83 -42.36 -24.65
CA GLU A 156 41.27 -42.18 -24.87
C GLU A 156 41.90 -41.08 -23.99
N THR A 157 41.90 -39.83 -24.46
CA THR A 157 42.48 -38.64 -23.83
C THR A 157 41.49 -37.48 -23.67
N ASN A 158 40.31 -37.55 -24.29
CA ASN A 158 39.30 -36.51 -24.22
C ASN A 158 38.21 -36.89 -23.20
N ILE A 159 37.69 -35.86 -22.53
CA ILE A 159 36.63 -36.00 -21.54
C ILE A 159 35.36 -35.41 -22.11
N TYR A 160 34.31 -36.23 -22.18
CA TYR A 160 33.00 -35.79 -22.64
C TYR A 160 32.03 -35.77 -21.47
N GLN A 161 31.20 -34.72 -21.43
CA GLN A 161 30.07 -34.63 -20.52
C GLN A 161 28.78 -34.97 -21.27
N ILE A 162 27.91 -35.69 -20.59
CA ILE A 162 26.59 -36.06 -21.07
C ILE A 162 25.56 -35.50 -20.10
N PRO A 163 24.67 -34.58 -20.55
CA PRO A 163 23.61 -34.02 -19.72
C PRO A 163 22.57 -35.06 -19.28
N PRO A 164 21.83 -34.80 -18.18
CA PRO A 164 20.72 -35.65 -17.76
C PRO A 164 19.64 -35.73 -18.85
N LYS A 165 18.97 -36.87 -18.94
CA LYS A 165 17.88 -37.19 -19.89
C LYS A 165 18.23 -37.03 -21.38
N SER A 166 19.51 -36.82 -21.73
CA SER A 166 19.99 -36.69 -23.11
C SER A 166 20.36 -38.03 -23.75
N THR A 167 20.33 -38.14 -25.09
CA THR A 167 20.83 -39.32 -25.81
C THR A 167 22.37 -39.36 -25.81
N SER A 168 22.95 -40.52 -26.13
CA SER A 168 24.41 -40.70 -26.22
C SER A 168 25.10 -39.86 -27.31
N ASP A 169 24.31 -39.21 -28.17
CA ASP A 169 24.77 -38.40 -29.30
C ASP A 169 24.96 -36.92 -28.93
N ASN A 170 24.40 -36.47 -27.78
CA ASN A 170 24.54 -35.11 -27.26
C ASN A 170 25.77 -35.00 -26.33
N ARG A 171 26.94 -35.45 -26.82
CA ARG A 171 28.19 -35.35 -26.05
C ARG A 171 28.76 -33.94 -26.19
N LEU A 172 29.02 -33.30 -25.06
CA LEU A 172 29.73 -32.03 -25.00
C LEU A 172 31.18 -32.31 -24.64
N GLU A 173 32.12 -31.81 -25.44
CA GLU A 173 33.55 -31.89 -25.10
C GLU A 173 33.82 -30.95 -23.93
N PHE A 174 34.47 -31.47 -22.89
CA PHE A 174 34.84 -30.69 -21.71
C PHE A 174 36.11 -29.90 -22.04
N ASN A 175 36.01 -28.58 -22.13
CA ASN A 175 37.07 -27.72 -22.66
C ASN A 175 37.90 -27.00 -21.57
N ASP A 176 37.59 -27.21 -20.29
CA ASP A 176 38.03 -26.31 -19.20
C ASP A 176 39.32 -26.70 -18.46
N GLU A 177 39.90 -25.69 -17.80
CA GLU A 177 41.12 -25.81 -16.97
C GLU A 177 40.88 -26.49 -15.61
N SER A 178 39.62 -26.74 -15.21
CA SER A 178 39.24 -27.36 -13.93
C SER A 178 39.35 -28.88 -13.91
N ASN A 179 39.14 -29.47 -12.74
CA ASN A 179 38.98 -30.92 -12.60
C ASN A 179 37.55 -31.33 -13.01
N PRO A 180 37.36 -32.02 -14.15
CA PRO A 180 36.03 -32.30 -14.70
C PRO A 180 35.18 -33.16 -13.76
N PHE A 181 35.83 -34.02 -12.97
CA PHE A 181 35.16 -34.88 -11.99
C PHE A 181 34.59 -34.09 -10.82
N ILE A 182 35.32 -33.09 -10.31
CA ILE A 182 34.84 -32.22 -9.23
C ILE A 182 33.67 -31.37 -9.74
N GLU A 183 33.81 -30.78 -10.92
CA GLU A 183 32.76 -29.95 -11.50
C GLU A 183 31.47 -30.75 -11.75
N THR A 184 31.59 -31.95 -12.33
CA THR A 184 30.43 -32.84 -12.51
C THR A 184 29.84 -33.31 -11.19
N CYS A 185 30.67 -33.56 -10.15
CA CYS A 185 30.17 -33.84 -8.80
C CYS A 185 29.35 -32.68 -8.24
N LEU A 186 29.76 -31.43 -8.48
CA LEU A 186 29.03 -30.23 -8.06
C LEU A 186 27.71 -30.07 -8.84
N MET A 187 27.71 -30.28 -10.16
CA MET A 187 26.48 -30.28 -10.95
C MET A 187 25.51 -31.39 -10.50
N ASN A 188 26.03 -32.59 -10.21
CA ASN A 188 25.21 -33.69 -9.72
C ASN A 188 24.75 -33.51 -8.28
N LEU A 189 25.49 -32.77 -7.45
CA LEU A 189 25.01 -32.35 -6.14
C LEU A 189 23.75 -31.49 -6.29
N ILE A 190 23.73 -30.56 -7.26
CA ILE A 190 22.54 -29.77 -7.58
C ILE A 190 21.40 -30.66 -8.08
N GLU A 191 21.66 -31.60 -9.00
CA GLU A 191 20.64 -32.54 -9.48
C GLU A 191 20.02 -33.39 -8.37
N LEU A 192 20.83 -33.80 -7.38
CA LEU A 192 20.34 -34.54 -6.22
C LEU A 192 19.49 -33.67 -5.30
N LEU A 193 19.89 -32.42 -5.06
CA LEU A 193 19.15 -31.47 -4.22
C LEU A 193 17.79 -31.12 -4.81
N VAL A 194 17.71 -30.92 -6.12
CA VAL A 194 16.46 -30.61 -6.84
C VAL A 194 15.63 -31.86 -7.15
N SER A 195 16.10 -33.07 -6.82
CA SER A 195 15.40 -34.32 -7.14
C SER A 195 14.09 -34.46 -6.36
N PRO A 196 13.06 -35.13 -6.94
CA PRO A 196 11.80 -35.37 -6.23
C PRO A 196 11.99 -36.12 -4.90
N THR A 197 12.98 -37.02 -4.86
CA THR A 197 13.29 -37.80 -3.65
C THR A 197 13.78 -36.93 -2.49
N THR A 198 14.59 -35.91 -2.78
CA THR A 198 15.09 -34.97 -1.76
C THR A 198 13.97 -34.03 -1.33
N ILE A 199 13.20 -33.50 -2.28
CA ILE A 199 12.06 -32.61 -2.00
C ILE A 199 11.00 -33.28 -1.13
N ASP A 200 10.71 -34.57 -1.35
CA ASP A 200 9.75 -35.30 -0.53
C ASP A 200 10.24 -35.53 0.91
N ARG A 201 11.55 -35.67 1.14
CA ARG A 201 12.17 -35.85 2.48
C ARG A 201 12.17 -34.57 3.32
N ILE A 202 12.08 -33.40 2.70
CA ILE A 202 12.11 -32.12 3.41
C ILE A 202 10.84 -31.93 4.24
N ASN A 203 11.01 -31.56 5.50
CA ASN A 203 9.92 -31.36 6.47
C ASN A 203 9.81 -29.92 6.98
N ASN A 204 10.73 -29.04 6.61
CA ASN A 204 10.76 -27.65 7.07
C ASN A 204 11.17 -26.72 5.91
N MET A 205 10.34 -25.72 5.63
CA MET A 205 10.53 -24.74 4.56
C MET A 205 11.64 -23.72 4.86
N GLU A 206 11.76 -23.23 6.09
CA GLU A 206 12.83 -22.30 6.48
C GLU A 206 14.21 -22.96 6.41
N TYR A 207 14.27 -24.23 6.79
CA TYR A 207 15.49 -25.04 6.68
C TYR A 207 15.92 -25.19 5.21
N LEU A 208 14.95 -25.42 4.30
CA LEU A 208 15.19 -25.46 2.86
C LEU A 208 15.76 -24.15 2.33
N LEU A 209 15.10 -23.03 2.63
CA LEU A 209 15.51 -21.70 2.18
C LEU A 209 16.91 -21.32 2.69
N THR A 210 17.19 -21.61 3.96
CA THR A 210 18.50 -21.33 4.57
C THR A 210 19.60 -22.12 3.86
N ILE A 211 19.40 -23.42 3.63
CA ILE A 211 20.40 -24.25 2.98
C ILE A 211 20.60 -23.86 1.53
N TYR A 212 19.51 -23.64 0.78
CA TYR A 212 19.62 -23.27 -0.62
C TYR A 212 20.28 -21.90 -0.80
N GLY A 213 19.94 -20.93 0.05
CA GLY A 213 20.61 -19.62 0.07
C GLY A 213 22.11 -19.72 0.36
N LEU A 214 22.51 -20.52 1.35
CA LEU A 214 23.92 -20.76 1.66
C LEU A 214 24.65 -21.44 0.50
N LEU A 215 24.05 -22.44 -0.15
CA LEU A 215 24.64 -23.12 -1.30
C LEU A 215 24.85 -22.16 -2.49
N ILE A 216 23.84 -21.35 -2.82
CA ILE A 216 23.94 -20.35 -3.90
C ILE A 216 25.11 -19.40 -3.62
N GLN A 217 25.19 -18.82 -2.42
CA GLN A 217 26.26 -17.90 -2.05
C GLN A 217 27.66 -18.53 -2.19
N ARG A 218 27.78 -19.80 -1.82
CA ARG A 218 29.04 -20.55 -1.86
C ARG A 218 29.44 -20.91 -3.29
N ILE A 219 28.48 -21.27 -4.15
CA ILE A 219 28.72 -21.49 -5.57
C ILE A 219 29.22 -20.21 -6.25
N TYR A 220 28.61 -19.05 -5.96
CA TYR A 220 29.12 -17.76 -6.45
C TYR A 220 30.50 -17.42 -5.92
N THR A 221 30.83 -17.79 -4.68
CA THR A 221 32.20 -17.61 -4.15
C THR A 221 33.19 -18.48 -4.91
N LEU A 222 32.80 -19.72 -5.27
CA LEU A 222 33.60 -20.63 -6.06
C LEU A 222 33.81 -20.14 -7.51
N SER A 223 32.84 -19.42 -8.08
CA SER A 223 32.99 -18.85 -9.44
C SER A 223 34.03 -17.72 -9.53
N HIS A 224 34.48 -17.13 -8.40
CA HIS A 224 35.54 -16.11 -8.40
C HIS A 224 36.93 -16.66 -8.74
N TYR A 225 37.10 -17.98 -8.70
CA TYR A 225 38.36 -18.64 -9.07
C TYR A 225 38.46 -18.90 -10.58
N ASP A 226 37.47 -18.48 -11.39
CA ASP A 226 37.42 -18.58 -12.87
C ASP A 226 37.70 -19.98 -13.47
N HIS A 227 37.62 -21.05 -12.65
CA HIS A 227 37.92 -22.41 -13.08
C HIS A 227 36.67 -23.27 -13.33
N TYR A 228 35.55 -23.05 -12.62
CA TYR A 228 34.38 -23.95 -12.66
C TYR A 228 33.17 -23.39 -13.40
N GLU A 229 32.63 -24.12 -14.37
CA GLU A 229 31.39 -23.75 -15.09
C GLU A 229 30.19 -24.61 -14.64
N ILE A 230 29.44 -24.16 -13.61
CA ILE A 230 28.28 -24.89 -13.09
C ILE A 230 27.01 -24.50 -13.84
N ILE A 231 26.76 -25.16 -14.98
CA ILE A 231 25.71 -24.78 -15.94
C ILE A 231 24.28 -24.91 -15.35
N ASN A 232 24.03 -25.88 -14.47
CA ASN A 232 22.69 -26.12 -13.90
C ASN A 232 22.35 -25.27 -12.67
N ILE A 233 23.11 -24.22 -12.38
CA ILE A 233 22.84 -23.32 -11.25
C ILE A 233 21.52 -22.55 -11.40
N GLU A 234 21.13 -22.18 -12.62
CA GLU A 234 19.89 -21.42 -12.88
C GLU A 234 18.62 -22.22 -12.56
N LYS A 235 18.69 -23.54 -12.74
CA LYS A 235 17.66 -24.48 -12.29
C LYS A 235 17.52 -24.48 -10.77
N PHE A 236 18.63 -24.43 -10.05
CA PHE A 236 18.63 -24.33 -8.58
C PHE A 236 18.07 -22.99 -8.10
N HIS A 237 18.45 -21.88 -8.76
CA HIS A 237 17.89 -20.55 -8.52
C HIS A 237 16.38 -20.50 -8.70
N SER A 238 15.87 -21.08 -9.80
CA SER A 238 14.43 -21.11 -10.10
C SER A 238 13.64 -21.81 -8.98
N LEU A 239 14.18 -22.90 -8.42
CA LEU A 239 13.57 -23.63 -7.32
C LEU A 239 13.64 -22.85 -5.99
N PHE A 240 14.76 -22.19 -5.72
CA PHE A 240 14.90 -21.30 -4.56
C PHE A 240 13.90 -20.14 -4.60
N HIS A 241 13.75 -19.47 -5.73
CA HIS A 241 12.79 -18.37 -5.89
C HIS A 241 11.34 -18.85 -5.76
N LEU A 242 11.00 -20.04 -6.29
CA LEU A 242 9.69 -20.65 -6.07
C LEU A 242 9.44 -20.92 -4.59
N ALA A 243 10.43 -21.49 -3.89
CA ALA A 243 10.35 -21.76 -2.47
C ALA A 243 10.13 -20.47 -1.65
N SER A 244 10.89 -19.41 -1.97
CA SER A 244 10.76 -18.10 -1.32
C SER A 244 9.38 -17.51 -1.57
N CYS A 245 8.91 -17.51 -2.81
CA CYS A 245 7.59 -17.02 -3.20
C CYS A 245 6.46 -17.70 -2.40
N ILE A 246 6.52 -19.03 -2.24
CA ILE A 246 5.49 -19.77 -1.50
C ILE A 246 5.59 -19.51 0.00
N SER A 247 6.80 -19.39 0.54
CA SER A 247 7.03 -19.06 1.95
C SER A 247 6.53 -17.66 2.32
N ASP A 248 6.59 -16.71 1.40
CA ASP A 248 6.09 -15.34 1.61
C ASP A 248 4.56 -15.25 1.64
N LEU A 249 3.87 -16.19 0.96
CA LEU A 249 2.42 -16.17 0.79
C LEU A 249 1.64 -17.05 1.78
N PHE A 250 2.31 -17.98 2.46
CA PHE A 250 1.69 -18.94 3.37
C PHE A 250 2.45 -19.08 4.69
N PRO A 251 1.75 -19.34 5.81
CA PRO A 251 2.39 -19.77 7.05
C PRO A 251 3.24 -21.04 6.85
N ILE A 252 4.31 -21.19 7.64
CA ILE A 252 5.32 -22.27 7.53
C ILE A 252 4.66 -23.65 7.36
N ASP A 253 3.65 -23.98 8.18
CA ASP A 253 2.97 -25.28 8.17
C ASP A 253 2.25 -25.62 6.84
N ARG A 254 1.79 -24.58 6.11
CA ARG A 254 1.12 -24.76 4.81
C ARG A 254 2.06 -24.55 3.62
N SER A 255 3.08 -23.71 3.77
CA SER A 255 4.03 -23.38 2.70
C SER A 255 4.66 -24.64 2.06
N LEU A 256 5.07 -25.61 2.87
CA LEU A 256 5.69 -26.84 2.39
C LEU A 256 4.72 -27.73 1.60
N ILE A 257 3.45 -27.80 2.02
CA ILE A 257 2.43 -28.60 1.34
C ILE A 257 2.18 -28.02 -0.05
N VAL A 258 2.00 -26.70 -0.12
CA VAL A 258 1.80 -25.98 -1.38
C VAL A 258 3.05 -26.09 -2.27
N PHE A 259 4.24 -25.95 -1.69
CA PHE A 259 5.50 -26.12 -2.43
C PHE A 259 5.62 -27.51 -3.05
N LYS A 260 5.34 -28.59 -2.31
CA LYS A 260 5.36 -29.96 -2.85
C LYS A 260 4.28 -30.20 -3.90
N GLU A 261 3.09 -29.61 -3.74
CA GLU A 261 2.01 -29.69 -4.74
C GLU A 261 2.44 -29.02 -6.06
N VAL A 262 2.98 -27.81 -5.97
CA VAL A 262 3.41 -27.01 -7.13
C VAL A 262 4.64 -27.63 -7.79
N TYR A 263 5.60 -28.13 -7.02
CA TYR A 263 6.79 -28.81 -7.54
C TYR A 263 6.42 -30.03 -8.41
N ARG A 264 5.38 -30.78 -8.01
CA ARG A 264 4.87 -31.93 -8.75
C ARG A 264 4.09 -31.56 -10.02
N TYR A 265 3.76 -30.28 -10.20
CA TYR A 265 3.11 -29.83 -11.43
C TYR A 265 4.14 -29.81 -12.57
N ASN A 266 3.99 -30.78 -13.47
CA ASN A 266 4.64 -30.81 -14.78
C ASN A 266 6.18 -30.82 -14.77
N ASP A 267 6.79 -31.44 -13.74
CA ASP A 267 8.25 -31.44 -13.51
C ASP A 267 8.84 -30.02 -13.62
N PHE A 268 8.49 -29.12 -12.68
CA PHE A 268 9.01 -27.74 -12.63
C PHE A 268 10.54 -27.62 -12.82
N CYS A 269 11.29 -28.68 -12.50
CA CYS A 269 12.73 -28.78 -12.67
C CYS A 269 13.22 -29.15 -14.09
N ASN A 270 12.34 -29.42 -15.05
CA ASN A 270 12.72 -29.50 -16.46
C ASN A 270 12.75 -28.09 -17.04
N SER A 271 13.87 -27.69 -17.65
CA SER A 271 14.09 -26.37 -18.26
C SER A 271 12.89 -25.91 -19.09
N PHE A 272 12.41 -24.68 -18.88
CA PHE A 272 11.36 -24.10 -19.71
C PHE A 272 11.87 -23.91 -21.14
N GLU A 273 11.21 -24.48 -22.14
CA GLU A 273 11.62 -24.34 -23.54
C GLU A 273 11.16 -23.00 -24.14
N LYS A 274 10.04 -22.46 -23.63
CA LYS A 274 9.40 -21.24 -24.15
C LYS A 274 8.91 -20.33 -23.02
N LEU A 275 8.96 -19.02 -23.24
CA LEU A 275 8.44 -18.01 -22.31
C LEU A 275 6.95 -18.22 -21.97
N ASP A 276 6.12 -18.66 -22.93
CA ASP A 276 4.71 -18.98 -22.68
C ASP A 276 4.51 -20.07 -21.62
N GLN A 277 5.46 -21.01 -21.47
CA GLN A 277 5.38 -22.05 -20.44
C GLN A 277 5.58 -21.45 -19.04
N ILE A 278 6.44 -20.45 -18.91
CA ILE A 278 6.64 -19.69 -17.67
C ILE A 278 5.34 -18.96 -17.30
N HIS A 279 4.73 -18.25 -18.25
CA HIS A 279 3.47 -17.54 -17.98
C HIS A 279 2.34 -18.49 -17.57
N ASN A 280 2.19 -19.62 -18.27
CA ASN A 280 1.18 -20.63 -17.94
C ASN A 280 1.42 -21.25 -16.55
N PHE A 281 2.69 -21.43 -16.16
CA PHE A 281 3.05 -21.87 -14.82
C PHE A 281 2.62 -20.84 -13.77
N ILE A 282 2.85 -19.54 -14.00
CA ILE A 282 2.43 -18.46 -13.08
C ILE A 282 0.90 -18.39 -12.95
N LEU A 283 0.16 -18.56 -14.05
CA LEU A 283 -1.31 -18.64 -14.02
C LEU A 283 -1.80 -19.86 -13.23
N TYR A 284 -1.13 -21.01 -13.38
CA TYR A 284 -1.42 -22.19 -12.59
C TYR A 284 -1.13 -21.96 -11.10
N LEU A 285 0.03 -21.38 -10.76
CA LEU A 285 0.41 -21.07 -9.40
C LEU A 285 -0.59 -20.11 -8.74
N ASN A 286 -1.03 -19.07 -9.47
CA ASN A 286 -2.06 -18.15 -9.00
C ASN A 286 -3.37 -18.87 -8.65
N LYS A 287 -3.78 -19.83 -9.50
CA LYS A 287 -4.97 -20.66 -9.25
C LYS A 287 -4.80 -21.51 -7.99
N VAL A 288 -3.64 -22.14 -7.80
CA VAL A 288 -3.34 -22.94 -6.60
C VAL A 288 -3.35 -22.06 -5.35
N ILE A 289 -2.75 -20.86 -5.41
CA ILE A 289 -2.72 -19.91 -4.29
C ILE A 289 -4.14 -19.53 -3.84
N HIS A 290 -5.03 -19.21 -4.79
CA HIS A 290 -6.41 -18.89 -4.49
C HIS A 290 -7.22 -20.10 -3.99
N GLN A 291 -6.95 -21.31 -4.50
CA GLN A 291 -7.58 -22.54 -4.03
C GLN A 291 -7.19 -22.89 -2.59
N GLN A 292 -5.95 -22.62 -2.21
CA GLN A 292 -5.39 -22.92 -0.88
C GLN A 292 -5.64 -21.81 0.17
N GLN A 293 -6.34 -20.74 -0.19
CA GLN A 293 -6.70 -19.60 0.67
C GLN A 293 -5.48 -18.96 1.37
N SER A 294 -4.63 -18.28 0.60
CA SER A 294 -3.50 -17.50 1.15
C SER A 294 -3.95 -16.47 2.21
N THR A 295 -3.06 -16.19 3.16
CA THR A 295 -3.22 -15.13 4.17
C THR A 295 -2.94 -13.74 3.62
N ALA A 296 -2.33 -13.63 2.44
CA ALA A 296 -2.01 -12.38 1.78
C ALA A 296 -3.20 -11.83 0.98
N ASN A 297 -3.24 -10.51 0.77
CA ASN A 297 -4.24 -9.88 -0.10
C ASN A 297 -3.92 -10.13 -1.59
N ASP A 298 -4.92 -9.97 -2.46
CA ASP A 298 -4.76 -10.19 -3.91
C ASP A 298 -3.67 -9.32 -4.55
N THR A 299 -3.43 -8.11 -4.01
CA THR A 299 -2.35 -7.24 -4.48
C THR A 299 -0.96 -7.79 -4.19
N ILE A 300 -0.73 -8.30 -2.97
CA ILE A 300 0.55 -8.91 -2.57
C ILE A 300 0.76 -10.21 -3.35
N ILE A 301 -0.29 -11.02 -3.52
CA ILE A 301 -0.23 -12.24 -4.35
C ILE A 301 0.22 -11.89 -5.77
N HIS A 302 -0.40 -10.88 -6.38
CA HIS A 302 -0.05 -10.44 -7.72
C HIS A 302 1.40 -9.92 -7.80
N GLU A 303 1.85 -9.08 -6.87
CA GLU A 303 3.22 -8.56 -6.84
C GLU A 303 4.28 -9.64 -6.66
N THR A 304 4.07 -10.58 -5.74
CA THR A 304 5.01 -11.69 -5.49
C THR A 304 5.12 -12.61 -6.70
N LEU A 305 4.00 -12.90 -7.38
CA LEU A 305 3.99 -13.70 -8.62
C LEU A 305 4.72 -13.00 -9.77
N MET A 306 4.60 -11.68 -9.90
CA MET A 306 5.32 -10.91 -10.93
C MET A 306 6.84 -10.95 -10.73
N LYS A 307 7.31 -10.88 -9.48
CA LYS A 307 8.73 -11.04 -9.17
C LYS A 307 9.24 -12.43 -9.54
N LEU A 308 8.49 -13.48 -9.18
CA LEU A 308 8.83 -14.85 -9.55
C LEU A 308 8.87 -15.02 -11.07
N GLU A 309 7.86 -14.52 -11.80
CA GLU A 309 7.83 -14.59 -13.27
C GLU A 309 9.06 -13.91 -13.88
N THR A 310 9.46 -12.76 -13.35
CA THR A 310 10.64 -12.02 -13.80
C THR A 310 11.94 -12.80 -13.57
N GLU A 311 12.12 -13.42 -12.39
CA GLU A 311 13.31 -14.22 -12.10
C GLU A 311 13.36 -15.50 -12.95
N LEU A 312 12.21 -16.14 -13.23
CA LEU A 312 12.16 -17.29 -14.15
C LEU A 312 12.51 -16.89 -15.58
N VAL A 313 12.04 -15.73 -16.05
CA VAL A 313 12.41 -15.20 -17.38
C VAL A 313 13.89 -14.83 -17.44
N ARG A 314 14.46 -14.29 -16.35
CA ARG A 314 15.90 -14.00 -16.24
C ARG A 314 16.73 -15.28 -16.42
N ASN A 315 16.38 -16.34 -15.68
CA ASN A 315 17.08 -17.62 -15.72
C ASN A 315 16.96 -18.28 -17.09
N TRP A 316 15.77 -18.24 -17.70
CA TRP A 316 15.54 -18.72 -19.06
C TRP A 316 16.41 -17.98 -20.10
N PHE A 317 16.62 -16.68 -19.93
CA PHE A 317 17.41 -15.88 -20.86
C PHE A 317 18.90 -16.22 -20.82
N ILE A 318 19.45 -16.57 -19.66
CA ILE A 318 20.85 -16.97 -19.52
C ILE A 318 21.15 -18.19 -20.41
N GLU A 319 20.22 -19.14 -20.49
CA GLU A 319 20.30 -20.33 -21.35
C GLU A 319 19.93 -20.05 -22.84
N ASN A 320 19.28 -18.92 -23.14
CA ASN A 320 18.77 -18.54 -24.47
C ASN A 320 19.19 -17.11 -24.85
N ASN A 321 20.48 -16.79 -24.70
CA ASN A 321 21.01 -15.44 -24.87
C ASN A 321 20.81 -14.85 -26.29
N ASP A 322 20.57 -15.71 -27.28
CA ASP A 322 20.30 -15.38 -28.68
C ASP A 322 18.86 -14.89 -28.93
N LYS A 323 17.92 -15.12 -27.99
CA LYS A 323 16.48 -14.79 -28.13
C LYS A 323 16.06 -13.49 -27.46
N CYS A 324 16.90 -12.46 -27.54
CA CYS A 324 16.62 -11.14 -26.96
C CYS A 324 15.26 -10.54 -27.38
N GLY A 325 14.87 -10.69 -28.66
CA GLY A 325 13.60 -10.14 -29.16
C GLY A 325 12.36 -10.78 -28.58
N ASP A 326 12.41 -12.07 -28.28
CA ASP A 326 11.27 -12.80 -27.72
C ASP A 326 10.98 -12.31 -26.29
N ILE A 327 12.03 -11.98 -25.53
CA ILE A 327 11.90 -11.40 -24.19
C ILE A 327 11.37 -9.97 -24.24
N LEU A 328 11.88 -9.14 -25.15
CA LEU A 328 11.37 -7.78 -25.33
C LEU A 328 9.90 -7.79 -25.74
N LYS A 329 9.50 -8.73 -26.60
CA LYS A 329 8.10 -8.98 -26.95
C LYS A 329 7.29 -9.40 -25.73
N PHE A 330 7.79 -10.35 -24.95
CA PHE A 330 7.11 -10.90 -23.78
C PHE A 330 6.87 -9.84 -22.69
N ILE A 331 7.88 -9.00 -22.41
CA ILE A 331 7.76 -7.86 -21.46
C ILE A 331 6.79 -6.80 -21.97
N HIS A 332 6.73 -6.58 -23.29
CA HIS A 332 5.88 -5.57 -23.91
C HIS A 332 4.40 -6.00 -24.02
N ASP A 333 4.14 -7.23 -24.46
CA ASP A 333 2.82 -7.74 -24.87
C ASP A 333 1.94 -8.21 -23.70
N HIS A 334 2.48 -8.51 -22.51
CA HIS A 334 1.70 -9.08 -21.40
C HIS A 334 0.89 -8.06 -20.57
N ASP A 335 -0.38 -8.40 -20.30
CA ASP A 335 -1.35 -7.63 -19.49
C ASP A 335 -0.91 -7.38 -18.02
N CYS A 336 0.15 -8.04 -17.53
CA CYS A 336 0.52 -8.07 -16.12
C CYS A 336 1.55 -7.03 -15.66
N ASN A 337 1.87 -5.99 -16.46
CA ASN A 337 2.85 -4.95 -16.08
C ASN A 337 4.25 -5.48 -15.68
N LEU A 338 4.66 -6.64 -16.22
CA LEU A 338 5.94 -7.31 -15.91
C LEU A 338 7.17 -6.37 -16.03
N TRP A 339 7.12 -5.43 -16.98
CA TRP A 339 8.15 -4.41 -17.20
C TRP A 339 8.59 -3.64 -15.95
N LYS A 340 7.73 -3.53 -14.92
CA LYS A 340 8.04 -2.86 -13.65
C LYS A 340 9.11 -3.57 -12.80
N TYR A 341 9.37 -4.85 -13.07
CA TYR A 341 10.34 -5.69 -12.37
C TYR A 341 11.49 -6.13 -13.30
N SER A 342 11.40 -5.88 -14.62
CA SER A 342 12.34 -6.40 -15.62
C SER A 342 13.70 -5.68 -15.71
N ALA A 343 14.11 -4.95 -14.67
CA ALA A 343 15.37 -4.21 -14.63
C ALA A 343 16.61 -5.11 -14.79
N LYS A 344 16.65 -6.23 -14.07
CA LYS A 344 17.75 -7.23 -14.14
C LYS A 344 17.87 -7.83 -15.54
N ILE A 345 16.74 -8.22 -16.14
CA ILE A 345 16.68 -8.77 -17.51
C ILE A 345 17.30 -7.79 -18.51
N PHE A 346 16.99 -6.49 -18.40
CA PHE A 346 17.57 -5.46 -19.26
C PHE A 346 19.08 -5.26 -19.07
N THR A 347 19.61 -5.56 -17.89
CA THR A 347 21.06 -5.54 -17.64
C THR A 347 21.76 -6.65 -18.41
N ILE A 348 21.18 -7.86 -18.41
CA ILE A 348 21.68 -8.99 -19.19
C ILE A 348 21.56 -8.71 -20.69
N ILE A 349 20.41 -8.19 -21.16
CA ILE A 349 20.22 -7.82 -22.58
C ILE A 349 21.27 -6.80 -23.02
N ASN A 350 21.57 -5.82 -22.17
CA ASN A 350 22.61 -4.83 -22.44
C ASN A 350 24.01 -5.45 -22.50
N GLY A 351 24.30 -6.45 -21.67
CA GLY A 351 25.55 -7.22 -21.71
C GLY A 351 25.68 -8.02 -23.01
N CYS A 352 24.68 -8.85 -23.34
CA CYS A 352 24.67 -9.71 -24.52
C CYS A 352 24.74 -8.93 -25.84
N LEU A 353 24.01 -7.82 -25.94
CA LEU A 353 23.96 -7.01 -27.15
C LEU A 353 24.96 -5.85 -27.14
N GLU A 354 25.83 -5.76 -26.13
CA GLU A 354 26.73 -4.63 -25.93
C GLU A 354 26.04 -3.26 -26.10
N LEU A 355 24.75 -3.15 -25.75
CA LEU A 355 23.87 -2.09 -26.24
C LEU A 355 24.41 -0.68 -25.88
N SER A 356 24.91 -0.53 -24.66
CA SER A 356 25.60 0.68 -24.19
C SER A 356 26.91 0.97 -24.92
N SER A 357 27.69 -0.08 -25.20
CA SER A 357 28.96 -0.03 -25.97
C SER A 357 28.69 0.39 -27.42
N THR A 358 27.62 -0.13 -28.03
CA THR A 358 27.23 0.15 -29.39
C THR A 358 26.65 1.56 -29.55
N ILE A 359 25.77 1.99 -28.63
CA ILE A 359 25.30 3.38 -28.56
C ILE A 359 26.49 4.34 -28.38
N LYS A 360 27.49 3.96 -27.57
CA LYS A 360 28.75 4.71 -27.40
C LYS A 360 29.58 4.78 -28.70
N LYS A 361 29.76 3.67 -29.40
CA LYS A 361 30.51 3.59 -30.68
C LYS A 361 29.81 4.34 -31.83
N HIS A 362 28.49 4.45 -31.80
CA HIS A 362 27.68 5.03 -32.89
C HIS A 362 27.08 6.40 -32.53
N ASN A 363 27.76 7.17 -31.66
CA ASN A 363 27.36 8.53 -31.29
C ASN A 363 25.90 8.65 -30.84
N GLY A 364 25.42 7.75 -29.98
CA GLY A 364 24.07 7.81 -29.42
C GLY A 364 23.01 7.08 -30.27
N ARG A 365 23.36 6.54 -31.43
CA ARG A 365 22.42 5.81 -32.30
C ARG A 365 22.51 4.31 -32.09
N ILE A 366 21.36 3.65 -32.13
CA ILE A 366 21.30 2.19 -32.27
C ILE A 366 21.43 1.87 -33.77
N PRO A 367 22.44 1.09 -34.20
CA PRO A 367 22.62 0.73 -35.60
C PRO A 367 21.38 0.01 -36.17
N GLN A 368 21.03 0.27 -37.43
CA GLN A 368 19.99 -0.50 -38.13
C GLN A 368 20.60 -1.77 -38.72
N ASN A 369 20.99 -2.69 -37.85
CA ASN A 369 21.58 -3.98 -38.20
C ASN A 369 20.64 -5.09 -37.74
N ASP A 370 20.72 -6.28 -38.35
CA ASP A 370 19.80 -7.40 -38.06
C ASP A 370 19.69 -7.72 -36.55
N GLU A 371 20.78 -7.61 -35.79
CA GLU A 371 20.84 -7.80 -34.33
C GLU A 371 19.99 -6.78 -33.52
N TYR A 372 19.86 -5.54 -33.99
CA TYR A 372 19.17 -4.46 -33.28
C TYR A 372 17.81 -4.09 -33.90
N THR A 373 17.45 -4.69 -35.05
CA THR A 373 16.17 -4.43 -35.73
C THR A 373 14.97 -4.65 -34.81
N GLN A 374 15.01 -5.68 -33.95
CA GLN A 374 13.92 -6.00 -33.04
C GLN A 374 13.78 -4.93 -31.94
N ILE A 375 14.87 -4.48 -31.33
CA ILE A 375 14.87 -3.38 -30.33
C ILE A 375 14.34 -2.09 -30.96
N ASN A 376 14.83 -1.75 -32.15
CA ASN A 376 14.36 -0.58 -32.90
C ASN A 376 12.86 -0.68 -33.22
N GLN A 377 12.36 -1.87 -33.60
CA GLN A 377 10.92 -2.07 -33.83
C GLN A 377 10.08 -1.83 -32.57
N TYR A 378 10.54 -2.24 -31.39
CA TYR A 378 9.81 -2.00 -30.13
C TYR A 378 9.94 -0.55 -29.62
N LEU A 379 11.04 0.14 -29.95
CA LEU A 379 11.20 1.59 -29.71
C LEU A 379 10.34 2.45 -30.66
N TYR A 380 10.26 2.09 -31.95
CA TYR A 380 9.55 2.84 -32.98
C TYR A 380 8.07 2.45 -33.13
N LYS A 381 7.57 1.42 -32.44
CA LYS A 381 6.14 1.10 -32.34
C LYS A 381 5.42 2.17 -31.50
N LEU A 382 5.16 3.29 -32.17
CA LEU A 382 4.54 4.56 -31.77
C LEU A 382 3.12 4.48 -31.15
N ASN A 383 2.70 3.33 -30.62
CA ASN A 383 1.36 3.14 -30.02
C ASN A 383 1.37 2.67 -28.56
N ASP A 384 2.52 2.60 -27.88
CA ASP A 384 2.53 2.39 -26.43
C ASP A 384 2.42 3.74 -25.69
N SER A 385 1.24 4.04 -25.16
CA SER A 385 0.99 5.24 -24.34
C SER A 385 1.83 5.28 -23.06
N THR A 386 2.46 4.17 -22.67
CA THR A 386 3.26 4.03 -21.45
C THR A 386 4.78 4.00 -21.66
N GLN A 387 5.28 3.99 -22.91
CA GLN A 387 6.72 4.09 -23.26
C GLN A 387 7.63 3.14 -22.46
N LYS A 388 7.16 1.93 -22.10
CA LYS A 388 7.80 1.02 -21.10
C LYS A 388 9.27 0.72 -21.40
N ILE A 389 9.58 0.40 -22.66
CA ILE A 389 10.92 0.02 -23.12
C ILE A 389 11.85 1.25 -23.16
N GLU A 390 11.34 2.41 -23.59
CA GLU A 390 12.07 3.68 -23.57
C GLU A 390 12.50 4.05 -22.14
N VAL A 391 11.59 3.85 -21.18
CA VAL A 391 11.80 4.10 -19.76
C VAL A 391 12.87 3.18 -19.16
N LEU A 392 12.85 1.89 -19.48
CA LEU A 392 13.87 0.93 -19.04
C LEU A 392 15.25 1.25 -19.62
N ILE A 393 15.32 1.60 -20.91
CA ILE A 393 16.57 2.00 -21.59
C ILE A 393 17.12 3.31 -20.99
N THR A 394 16.25 4.30 -20.78
CA THR A 394 16.63 5.57 -20.14
C THR A 394 17.20 5.35 -18.73
N THR A 395 16.58 4.45 -17.96
CA THR A 395 17.07 4.07 -16.62
C THR A 395 18.44 3.40 -16.69
N ARG A 396 18.68 2.53 -17.69
CA ARG A 396 20.00 1.90 -17.91
C ARG A 396 21.07 2.91 -18.30
N ILE A 397 20.74 3.89 -19.15
CA ILE A 397 21.65 4.99 -19.52
C ILE A 397 22.05 5.78 -18.28
N TYR A 398 21.10 6.07 -17.37
CA TYR A 398 21.43 6.71 -16.10
C TYR A 398 22.34 5.85 -15.22
N MET A 399 22.16 4.53 -15.16
CA MET A 399 23.03 3.63 -14.39
C MET A 399 24.46 3.57 -14.94
N GLU A 400 24.65 3.60 -16.25
CA GLU A 400 26.00 3.70 -16.86
C GLU A 400 26.68 5.04 -16.55
N LEU A 401 25.91 6.14 -16.54
CA LEU A 401 26.41 7.46 -16.10
C LEU A 401 26.82 7.48 -14.62
N ILE A 402 26.20 6.63 -13.80
CA ILE A 402 26.46 6.48 -12.35
C ILE A 402 27.72 5.65 -12.08
N LEU A 403 27.86 4.48 -12.73
CA LEU A 403 28.82 3.44 -12.35
C LEU A 403 30.20 3.54 -13.01
N ASN A 404 30.33 4.32 -14.08
CA ASN A 404 31.52 4.31 -14.89
C ASN A 404 32.38 5.55 -14.56
N GLU A 405 33.33 5.43 -13.62
CA GLU A 405 34.20 6.55 -13.20
C GLU A 405 35.01 7.16 -14.36
N ASN A 406 35.25 6.39 -15.42
CA ASN A 406 35.93 6.83 -16.64
C ASN A 406 35.00 7.50 -17.66
N TYR A 407 33.68 7.52 -17.46
CA TYR A 407 32.73 8.06 -18.43
C TYR A 407 32.93 9.56 -18.66
N GLU A 408 33.23 10.36 -17.63
CA GLU A 408 33.49 11.80 -17.80
C GLU A 408 34.75 12.07 -18.63
N SER A 409 35.78 11.24 -18.52
CA SER A 409 37.08 11.45 -19.18
C SER A 409 37.11 11.09 -20.68
N GLN A 410 36.10 10.38 -21.18
CA GLN A 410 36.12 9.75 -22.51
C GLN A 410 35.30 10.47 -23.59
N PHE A 411 34.57 11.54 -23.25
CA PHE A 411 33.81 12.31 -24.24
C PHE A 411 34.48 13.68 -24.50
N ASN A 412 34.86 13.94 -25.75
CA ASN A 412 35.14 15.29 -26.24
C ASN A 412 33.84 16.13 -26.24
N GLU A 413 33.94 17.45 -26.04
CA GLU A 413 32.80 18.38 -26.01
C GLU A 413 31.84 18.23 -27.21
N ASP A 414 32.39 18.05 -28.42
CA ASP A 414 31.60 17.85 -29.65
C ASP A 414 30.75 16.57 -29.63
N ASN A 415 31.25 15.49 -29.02
CA ASN A 415 30.54 14.21 -28.91
C ASN A 415 29.45 14.27 -27.83
N ARG A 416 29.65 15.05 -26.76
CA ARG A 416 28.65 15.25 -25.69
C ARG A 416 27.43 15.99 -26.20
N GLN A 417 27.63 17.08 -26.95
CA GLN A 417 26.52 17.89 -27.45
C GLN A 417 25.71 17.15 -28.51
N GLN A 418 26.36 16.34 -29.35
CA GLN A 418 25.68 15.44 -30.29
C GLN A 418 24.86 14.37 -29.56
N TRP A 419 25.41 13.80 -28.48
CA TRP A 419 24.70 12.84 -27.63
C TRP A 419 23.44 13.43 -26.98
N ILE A 420 23.54 14.62 -26.37
CA ILE A 420 22.38 15.31 -25.78
C ILE A 420 21.33 15.57 -26.86
N THR A 421 21.77 16.00 -28.06
CA THR A 421 20.86 16.25 -29.19
C THR A 421 20.15 14.98 -29.64
N ILE A 422 20.84 13.84 -29.69
CA ILE A 422 20.27 12.56 -30.13
C ILE A 422 19.35 11.99 -29.05
N LEU A 423 19.78 11.99 -27.78
CA LEU A 423 18.93 11.53 -26.68
C LEU A 423 17.66 12.38 -26.51
N THR A 424 17.73 13.69 -26.76
CA THR A 424 16.55 14.58 -26.74
C THR A 424 15.66 14.44 -27.99
N GLN A 425 16.19 13.96 -29.11
CA GLN A 425 15.42 13.71 -30.34
C GLN A 425 14.71 12.36 -30.29
N ASP A 426 15.38 11.33 -29.77
CA ASP A 426 14.93 9.95 -29.86
C ASP A 426 14.25 9.43 -28.56
N PHE A 427 14.46 10.09 -27.41
CA PHE A 427 13.89 9.70 -26.10
C PHE A 427 13.14 10.86 -25.45
N ASN A 428 11.80 10.80 -25.50
CA ASN A 428 10.89 11.83 -24.98
C ASN A 428 11.00 11.99 -23.46
N HIS A 429 11.20 10.90 -22.71
CA HIS A 429 11.37 10.96 -21.25
C HIS A 429 12.67 11.67 -20.86
N PHE A 430 13.75 11.36 -21.55
CA PHE A 430 15.04 12.03 -21.34
C PHE A 430 14.96 13.52 -21.68
N LYS A 431 14.30 13.86 -22.80
CA LYS A 431 14.03 15.25 -23.19
C LYS A 431 13.28 16.05 -22.13
N ARG A 432 12.15 15.52 -21.63
CA ARG A 432 11.36 16.19 -20.57
C ARG A 432 12.18 16.47 -19.31
N ASN A 433 12.99 15.48 -18.88
CA ASN A 433 13.85 15.65 -17.71
C ASN A 433 14.95 16.71 -17.90
N LEU A 434 15.45 16.88 -19.13
CA LEU A 434 16.40 17.93 -19.50
C LEU A 434 15.76 19.31 -19.61
N ASP A 435 14.53 19.37 -20.12
CA ASP A 435 13.76 20.60 -20.25
C ASP A 435 13.42 21.19 -18.86
N ASP A 436 13.23 20.35 -17.83
CA ASP A 436 13.06 20.79 -16.43
C ASP A 436 14.30 21.51 -15.84
N MET A 437 15.47 21.37 -16.48
CA MET A 437 16.75 21.97 -16.05
C MET A 437 17.11 23.21 -16.89
N VAL A 438 16.19 24.19 -16.98
CA VAL A 438 16.32 25.37 -17.86
C VAL A 438 17.51 26.27 -17.52
N HIS A 439 18.01 26.26 -16.28
CA HIS A 439 18.98 27.24 -15.76
C HIS A 439 20.44 26.76 -15.65
N ILE A 440 20.75 25.56 -16.18
CA ILE A 440 22.07 24.93 -16.07
C ILE A 440 22.70 24.87 -17.47
N ASP A 441 23.98 25.19 -17.61
CA ASP A 441 24.69 25.08 -18.89
C ASP A 441 24.67 23.63 -19.40
N THR A 442 24.59 23.42 -20.71
CA THR A 442 24.45 22.09 -21.33
C THR A 442 25.51 21.08 -20.87
N ASP A 443 26.72 21.54 -20.56
CA ASP A 443 27.82 20.70 -20.07
C ASP A 443 27.66 20.26 -18.60
N GLU A 444 26.96 21.05 -17.76
CA GLU A 444 26.68 20.69 -16.37
C GLU A 444 25.41 19.84 -16.21
N LYS A 445 24.50 19.87 -17.20
CA LYS A 445 23.24 19.10 -17.14
C LYS A 445 23.44 17.60 -17.01
N LEU A 446 24.40 17.00 -17.72
CA LEU A 446 24.68 15.56 -17.62
C LEU A 446 25.24 15.16 -16.25
N LYS A 447 26.13 15.98 -15.68
CA LYS A 447 26.66 15.77 -14.32
C LYS A 447 25.55 15.85 -13.29
N VAL A 448 24.68 16.86 -13.43
CA VAL A 448 23.52 17.05 -12.56
C VAL A 448 22.53 15.88 -12.70
N ILE A 449 22.27 15.39 -13.91
CA ILE A 449 21.45 14.18 -14.14
C ILE A 449 22.06 12.94 -13.46
N GLY A 450 23.37 12.72 -13.60
CA GLY A 450 24.07 11.61 -12.94
C GLY A 450 23.96 11.69 -11.41
N LEU A 451 24.12 12.90 -10.85
CA LEU A 451 23.98 13.15 -9.40
C LEU A 451 22.53 12.95 -8.91
N ILE A 452 21.52 13.39 -9.68
CA ILE A 452 20.11 13.19 -9.32
C ILE A 452 19.73 11.70 -9.45
N ALA A 453 20.27 10.99 -10.43
CA ALA A 453 20.09 9.54 -10.57
C ALA A 453 20.70 8.78 -9.38
N TRP A 454 21.93 9.13 -8.97
CA TRP A 454 22.57 8.61 -7.75
C TRP A 454 21.71 8.87 -6.51
N LEU A 455 21.24 10.11 -6.36
CA LEU A 455 20.39 10.51 -5.23
C LEU A 455 19.08 9.72 -5.20
N ARG A 456 18.49 9.42 -6.36
CA ARG A 456 17.28 8.60 -6.46
C ARG A 456 17.52 7.17 -5.95
N CYS A 457 18.59 6.51 -6.37
CA CYS A 457 18.95 5.18 -5.89
C CYS A 457 19.18 5.17 -4.37
N TYR A 458 19.97 6.14 -3.86
CA TYR A 458 20.20 6.30 -2.42
C TYR A 458 18.90 6.53 -1.63
N THR A 459 18.00 7.34 -2.17
CA THR A 459 16.73 7.65 -1.51
C THR A 459 15.81 6.42 -1.45
N GLN A 460 15.85 5.53 -2.44
CA GLN A 460 15.11 4.28 -2.42
C GLN A 460 15.69 3.26 -1.45
N PHE A 461 17.02 3.17 -1.35
CA PHE A 461 17.68 2.39 -0.29
C PHE A 461 17.28 2.92 1.10
N TYR A 462 17.23 4.24 1.26
CA TYR A 462 16.76 4.87 2.49
C TYR A 462 15.30 4.49 2.83
N VAL A 463 14.40 4.45 1.84
CA VAL A 463 13.01 3.97 1.99
C VAL A 463 12.98 2.50 2.45
N TYR A 464 13.78 1.63 1.84
CA TYR A 464 13.88 0.22 2.23
C TYR A 464 14.37 0.07 3.68
N ALA A 465 15.44 0.79 4.05
CA ALA A 465 15.97 0.80 5.41
C ALA A 465 14.93 1.29 6.43
N LEU A 466 14.19 2.35 6.10
CA LEU A 466 13.07 2.84 6.92
C LEU A 466 11.97 1.80 7.08
N LYS A 467 11.65 1.03 6.03
CA LYS A 467 10.63 -0.03 6.08
C LYS A 467 11.02 -1.14 7.07
N HIS A 468 12.24 -1.63 6.94
CA HIS A 468 12.79 -2.76 7.70
C HIS A 468 13.43 -2.37 9.05
N ASP A 469 13.33 -1.11 9.47
CA ASP A 469 13.92 -0.57 10.71
C ASP A 469 15.44 -0.82 10.83
N ILE A 470 16.15 -0.73 9.70
CA ILE A 470 17.60 -0.91 9.63
C ILE A 470 18.28 0.32 10.22
N LYS A 471 19.19 0.10 11.17
CA LYS A 471 19.91 1.16 11.89
C LYS A 471 21.35 1.23 11.40
N ASP A 472 21.60 2.13 10.46
CA ASP A 472 22.93 2.40 9.92
C ASP A 472 23.27 3.90 10.06
N LYS A 473 24.56 4.21 10.18
CA LYS A 473 25.07 5.58 10.39
C LYS A 473 24.70 6.51 9.24
N ILE A 474 24.70 5.99 8.01
CA ILE A 474 24.29 6.73 6.81
C ILE A 474 22.82 7.17 6.92
N MET A 475 21.96 6.38 7.59
CA MET A 475 20.55 6.73 7.78
C MET A 475 20.38 7.91 8.75
N GLU A 476 21.24 8.02 9.76
CA GLU A 476 21.27 9.18 10.68
C GLU A 476 21.71 10.45 9.94
N ASP A 477 22.71 10.35 9.05
CA ASP A 477 23.19 11.47 8.25
C ASP A 477 22.11 11.97 7.27
N VAL A 478 21.43 11.06 6.57
CA VAL A 478 20.28 11.40 5.70
C VAL A 478 19.14 12.01 6.53
N ASN A 479 18.85 11.46 7.70
CA ASN A 479 17.84 12.00 8.60
C ASN A 479 18.18 13.43 9.03
N ASN A 480 19.44 13.71 9.40
CA ASN A 480 19.92 15.06 9.74
C ASN A 480 19.90 16.04 8.56
N LEU A 481 20.14 15.56 7.33
CA LEU A 481 20.02 16.36 6.11
C LEU A 481 18.57 16.77 5.84
N LEU A 482 17.64 15.81 5.94
CA LEU A 482 16.22 16.04 5.70
C LEU A 482 15.55 16.87 6.80
N ILE A 483 16.14 17.05 7.98
CA ILE A 483 15.66 18.02 8.99
C ILE A 483 15.79 19.47 8.51
N ARG A 484 16.67 19.77 7.54
CA ARG A 484 16.94 21.15 7.11
C ARG A 484 15.84 21.67 6.16
N ASP A 485 15.14 22.73 6.56
CA ASP A 485 13.97 23.28 5.82
C ASP A 485 14.31 24.43 4.85
N GLY A 486 15.58 24.56 4.44
CA GLY A 486 16.03 25.73 3.66
C GLY A 486 15.82 25.67 2.14
N PHE A 487 15.55 24.48 1.56
CA PHE A 487 15.61 24.28 0.09
C PHE A 487 14.43 23.45 -0.44
N LYS A 488 13.79 23.95 -1.52
CA LYS A 488 12.68 23.25 -2.23
C LYS A 488 13.04 21.83 -2.69
N PHE A 489 14.31 21.59 -2.96
CA PHE A 489 14.80 20.27 -3.34
C PHE A 489 14.68 19.22 -2.21
N TYR A 490 14.92 19.62 -0.96
CA TYR A 490 14.73 18.73 0.18
C TYR A 490 13.26 18.39 0.39
N THR A 491 12.35 19.33 0.12
CA THR A 491 10.91 19.09 0.05
C THR A 491 10.57 18.04 -1.00
N THR A 492 11.10 18.16 -2.23
CA THR A 492 10.90 17.14 -3.28
C THR A 492 11.34 15.75 -2.81
N LEU A 493 12.49 15.63 -2.14
CA LEU A 493 12.97 14.35 -1.60
C LEU A 493 12.06 13.80 -0.50
N LYS A 494 11.62 14.64 0.44
CA LYS A 494 10.65 14.26 1.50
C LYS A 494 9.37 13.70 0.87
N ILE A 495 8.81 14.39 -0.13
CA ILE A 495 7.60 13.97 -0.85
C ILE A 495 7.82 12.62 -1.53
N PHE A 496 8.93 12.46 -2.25
CA PHE A 496 9.25 11.21 -2.94
C PHE A 496 9.38 10.04 -1.96
N ILE A 497 10.11 10.21 -0.85
CA ILE A 497 10.26 9.18 0.21
C ILE A 497 8.89 8.76 0.75
N ILE A 498 8.02 9.74 1.04
CA ILE A 498 6.69 9.49 1.60
C ILE A 498 5.78 8.79 0.57
N LYS A 499 5.83 9.18 -0.71
CA LYS A 499 5.12 8.48 -1.81
C LYS A 499 5.51 7.01 -1.86
N GLN A 500 6.81 6.75 -1.88
CA GLN A 500 7.34 5.40 -1.94
C GLN A 500 6.97 4.57 -0.71
N LEU A 501 7.03 5.14 0.49
CA LEU A 501 6.60 4.48 1.71
C LEU A 501 5.09 4.15 1.67
N CYS A 502 4.22 5.10 1.34
CA CYS A 502 2.78 4.86 1.27
C CYS A 502 2.43 3.76 0.26
N GLN A 503 3.11 3.76 -0.89
CA GLN A 503 2.95 2.73 -1.93
C GLN A 503 3.43 1.35 -1.44
N GLN A 504 4.65 1.26 -0.88
CA GLN A 504 5.22 0.00 -0.42
C GLN A 504 4.47 -0.64 0.75
N TYR A 505 3.78 0.18 1.53
CA TYR A 505 2.94 -0.26 2.64
C TYR A 505 1.47 -0.45 2.27
N ASN A 506 1.07 -0.06 1.04
CA ASN A 506 -0.31 0.00 0.57
C ASN A 506 -1.25 0.66 1.58
N MET A 507 -0.85 1.82 2.10
CA MET A 507 -1.57 2.53 3.15
C MET A 507 -1.64 4.02 2.87
N THR A 508 -2.59 4.69 3.51
CA THR A 508 -2.68 6.15 3.48
C THR A 508 -1.54 6.79 4.27
N PHE A 509 -1.21 8.04 3.93
CA PHE A 509 -0.25 8.82 4.71
C PHE A 509 -0.58 8.87 6.20
N TYR A 510 -1.87 8.97 6.55
CA TYR A 510 -2.31 9.00 7.96
C TYR A 510 -2.02 7.70 8.71
N GLU A 511 -2.13 6.56 8.05
CA GLU A 511 -1.75 5.26 8.61
C GLU A 511 -0.23 5.15 8.75
N LEU A 512 0.52 5.63 7.75
CA LEU A 512 1.97 5.72 7.79
C LEU A 512 2.45 6.56 8.99
N CYS A 513 1.86 7.73 9.20
CA CYS A 513 2.17 8.59 10.34
C CYS A 513 1.96 7.89 11.68
N LYS A 514 0.94 7.04 11.84
CA LYS A 514 0.72 6.29 13.08
C LYS A 514 1.84 5.28 13.37
N ILE A 515 2.37 4.63 12.33
CA ILE A 515 3.48 3.67 12.45
C ILE A 515 4.77 4.38 12.82
N PHE A 516 5.10 5.47 12.10
CA PHE A 516 6.36 6.19 12.28
C PHE A 516 6.38 7.11 13.50
N ARG A 517 5.23 7.42 14.12
CA ARG A 517 5.14 8.20 15.37
C ARG A 517 5.95 7.60 16.53
N ASN A 518 6.13 6.28 16.55
CA ASN A 518 6.88 5.56 17.57
C ASN A 518 8.30 5.18 17.13
N ARG A 519 8.71 5.51 15.89
CA ARG A 519 10.05 5.22 15.36
C ARG A 519 10.96 6.45 15.54
N ASN A 520 12.27 6.24 15.74
CA ASN A 520 13.26 7.30 15.95
C ASN A 520 13.71 7.97 14.62
N VAL A 521 12.76 8.45 13.80
CA VAL A 521 13.07 9.17 12.55
C VAL A 521 12.73 10.63 12.73
N SER A 522 13.74 11.46 13.01
CA SER A 522 13.54 12.83 13.47
C SER A 522 12.91 13.77 12.44
N TRP A 523 13.23 13.70 11.15
CA TRP A 523 12.55 14.56 10.15
C TRP A 523 11.10 14.15 9.92
N ILE A 524 10.79 12.84 9.88
CA ILE A 524 9.42 12.33 9.80
C ILE A 524 8.65 12.70 11.06
N ASN A 525 9.26 12.52 12.24
CA ASN A 525 8.68 12.95 13.52
C ASN A 525 8.56 14.47 13.61
N PHE A 526 9.45 15.23 13.00
CA PHE A 526 9.30 16.68 12.92
C PHE A 526 8.10 17.02 12.04
N MET A 527 7.88 16.34 10.91
CA MET A 527 6.66 16.50 10.11
C MET A 527 5.38 16.01 10.82
N ILE A 528 5.44 14.89 11.56
CA ILE A 528 4.31 14.30 12.31
C ILE A 528 4.00 15.10 13.59
N ASN A 529 5.02 15.64 14.26
CA ASN A 529 4.91 16.34 15.55
C ASN A 529 4.96 17.87 15.42
N GLN A 530 5.22 18.42 14.23
CA GLN A 530 5.00 19.84 13.94
C GLN A 530 3.57 20.35 14.22
N PRO A 531 2.52 19.52 14.41
CA PRO A 531 1.23 20.01 14.92
C PRO A 531 1.01 19.81 16.44
N PHE A 532 1.93 19.17 17.19
CA PHE A 532 1.68 18.85 18.60
C PHE A 532 2.28 19.86 19.60
N ASN A 533 3.37 20.53 19.27
CA ASN A 533 4.09 21.43 20.20
C ASN A 533 3.84 22.93 19.96
N GLN A 534 3.01 23.32 18.98
CA GLN A 534 2.60 24.71 18.70
C GLN A 534 1.10 24.96 18.95
N ARG A 535 0.50 24.25 19.91
CA ARG A 535 -0.96 24.20 20.17
C ARG A 535 -1.64 25.47 20.69
N THR A 536 -1.00 26.64 20.62
CA THR A 536 -1.53 27.86 21.27
C THR A 536 -1.95 28.96 20.31
N GLN A 537 -2.53 28.63 19.14
CA GLN A 537 -3.29 29.60 18.32
C GLN A 537 -4.21 28.95 17.25
N ASP A 538 -5.53 29.15 17.43
CA ASP A 538 -6.68 28.94 16.53
C ASP A 538 -6.89 27.59 15.80
N ALA A 539 -8.05 26.95 16.06
CA ALA A 539 -8.52 25.72 15.38
C ALA A 539 -8.65 25.85 13.84
N ARG A 540 -8.76 27.08 13.33
CA ARG A 540 -8.81 27.42 11.89
C ARG A 540 -7.56 26.98 11.12
N HIS A 541 -6.43 26.79 11.80
CA HIS A 541 -5.18 26.36 11.17
C HIS A 541 -5.08 24.84 11.00
N TYR A 542 -5.90 24.07 11.73
CA TYR A 542 -5.70 22.62 11.87
C TYR A 542 -6.81 21.77 11.23
N VAL A 543 -8.03 22.32 11.15
CA VAL A 543 -9.20 21.60 10.63
C VAL A 543 -9.81 22.41 9.49
N ILE A 544 -10.16 21.74 8.38
CA ILE A 544 -10.88 22.39 7.27
C ILE A 544 -12.32 22.63 7.71
N LEU A 545 -12.66 23.89 7.93
CA LEU A 545 -13.99 24.31 8.37
C LEU A 545 -14.93 24.55 7.18
N PRO A 546 -16.25 24.44 7.38
CA PRO A 546 -17.23 24.83 6.37
C PRO A 546 -17.14 26.35 6.12
N THR A 547 -16.36 26.78 5.14
CA THR A 547 -16.18 28.19 4.75
C THR A 547 -16.69 28.42 3.33
N PRO A 548 -17.46 29.49 3.05
CA PRO A 548 -18.00 29.75 1.71
C PRO A 548 -16.96 30.38 0.77
N LEU A 549 -15.89 29.64 0.48
CA LEU A 549 -14.70 30.09 -0.23
C LEU A 549 -14.98 30.54 -1.68
N PHE A 550 -15.96 29.95 -2.36
CA PHE A 550 -16.22 30.22 -3.77
C PHE A 550 -17.43 31.15 -3.96
N GLU A 551 -18.45 31.03 -3.12
CA GLU A 551 -19.70 31.76 -3.29
C GLU A 551 -19.66 33.16 -2.67
N CYS A 552 -19.05 33.31 -1.49
CA CYS A 552 -19.09 34.58 -0.75
C CYS A 552 -17.93 34.83 0.22
N CYS A 553 -16.71 34.39 -0.15
CA CYS A 553 -15.49 34.54 0.67
C CYS A 553 -15.24 35.98 1.13
N ASN A 554 -15.39 36.97 0.25
CA ASN A 554 -15.18 38.38 0.60
C ASN A 554 -16.17 38.87 1.67
N GLU A 555 -17.41 38.41 1.62
CA GLU A 555 -18.43 38.77 2.62
C GLU A 555 -18.14 38.07 3.95
N PHE A 556 -17.69 36.81 3.91
CA PHE A 556 -17.24 36.11 5.11
C PHE A 556 -16.04 36.80 5.77
N LYS A 557 -15.02 37.21 4.99
CA LYS A 557 -13.87 37.99 5.49
C LYS A 557 -14.32 39.30 6.13
N ARG A 558 -15.20 40.06 5.48
CA ARG A 558 -15.75 41.31 6.03
C ARG A 558 -16.42 41.09 7.39
N ILE A 559 -17.22 40.04 7.52
CA ILE A 559 -17.90 39.73 8.78
C ILE A 559 -16.91 39.23 9.84
N ASP A 560 -15.94 38.40 9.44
CA ASP A 560 -14.86 37.94 10.32
C ASP A 560 -14.04 39.10 10.88
N ASP A 561 -13.70 40.09 10.05
CA ASP A 561 -12.99 41.31 10.47
C ASP A 561 -13.79 42.12 11.49
N ILE A 562 -15.12 42.24 11.28
CA ILE A 562 -16.00 42.97 12.21
C ILE A 562 -16.09 42.23 13.55
N LEU A 563 -16.35 40.92 13.51
CA LEU A 563 -16.57 40.09 14.70
C LEU A 563 -15.30 39.78 15.50
N SER A 564 -14.14 39.77 14.84
CA SER A 564 -12.83 39.54 15.47
C SER A 564 -12.19 40.83 16.01
N SER A 565 -12.70 42.01 15.63
CA SER A 565 -12.30 43.30 16.21
C SER A 565 -12.97 43.55 17.58
N ASN A 566 -12.53 44.57 18.34
CA ASN A 566 -13.19 44.96 19.60
C ASN A 566 -14.69 45.29 19.37
N LEU A 567 -15.55 44.31 19.64
CA LEU A 567 -16.96 44.31 19.30
C LEU A 567 -17.76 45.08 20.36
N SER A 568 -18.37 46.20 19.98
CA SER A 568 -19.37 46.89 20.81
C SER A 568 -20.77 46.38 20.50
N SER A 569 -21.66 46.48 21.49
CA SER A 569 -23.08 46.09 21.33
C SER A 569 -23.75 46.81 20.16
N ASP A 570 -23.49 48.12 19.97
CA ASP A 570 -24.06 48.91 18.86
C ASP A 570 -23.61 48.39 17.49
N LYS A 571 -22.31 48.12 17.31
CA LYS A 571 -21.77 47.58 16.05
C LYS A 571 -22.36 46.21 15.73
N LEU A 572 -22.52 45.37 16.75
CA LEU A 572 -23.13 44.06 16.59
C LEU A 572 -24.61 44.15 16.22
N ARG A 573 -25.38 45.08 16.83
CA ARG A 573 -26.79 45.32 16.46
C ARG A 573 -26.92 45.77 15.01
N ASP A 574 -26.04 46.66 14.56
CA ASP A 574 -26.04 47.13 13.17
C ASP A 574 -25.70 46.01 12.19
N LEU A 575 -24.73 45.16 12.53
CA LEU A 575 -24.39 43.97 11.73
C LEU A 575 -25.57 42.99 11.66
N ILE A 576 -26.24 42.70 12.78
CA ILE A 576 -27.41 41.81 12.81
C ILE A 576 -28.53 42.35 11.90
N LYS A 577 -28.81 43.66 11.96
CA LYS A 577 -29.81 44.30 11.09
C LYS A 577 -29.43 44.20 9.61
N GLU A 578 -28.14 44.35 9.28
CA GLU A 578 -27.67 44.14 7.92
C GLU A 578 -27.91 42.69 7.47
N CYS A 579 -27.49 41.73 8.28
CA CYS A 579 -27.63 40.30 8.00
C CYS A 579 -29.09 39.86 7.86
N ALA A 580 -30.03 40.53 8.55
CA ALA A 580 -31.47 40.29 8.41
C ALA A 580 -32.02 40.58 7.01
N THR A 581 -31.34 41.42 6.22
CA THR A 581 -31.81 41.85 4.89
C THR A 581 -31.10 41.15 3.74
N LYS A 582 -29.99 40.45 4.03
CA LYS A 582 -29.14 39.79 3.03
C LYS A 582 -28.86 38.34 3.41
N ARG A 583 -29.41 37.38 2.65
CA ARG A 583 -29.15 35.94 2.83
C ARG A 583 -27.67 35.61 2.98
N VAL A 584 -26.83 36.10 2.07
CA VAL A 584 -25.40 35.77 2.04
C VAL A 584 -24.70 36.25 3.32
N SER A 585 -25.00 37.47 3.77
CA SER A 585 -24.49 38.04 5.01
C SER A 585 -25.02 37.30 6.25
N SER A 586 -26.29 36.87 6.25
CA SER A 586 -26.85 36.03 7.32
C SER A 586 -26.15 34.68 7.42
N TYR A 587 -25.92 34.01 6.29
CA TYR A 587 -25.20 32.75 6.27
C TYR A 587 -23.78 32.93 6.81
N CYS A 588 -23.04 33.93 6.31
CA CYS A 588 -21.67 34.20 6.75
C CYS A 588 -21.59 34.55 8.25
N PHE A 589 -22.55 35.33 8.75
CA PHE A 589 -22.65 35.70 10.16
C PHE A 589 -22.83 34.49 11.08
N ILE A 590 -23.80 33.60 10.78
CA ILE A 590 -24.03 32.41 11.60
C ILE A 590 -22.87 31.42 11.44
N ASN A 591 -22.33 31.27 10.23
CA ASN A 591 -21.23 30.36 9.95
C ASN A 591 -19.93 30.77 10.66
N TRP A 592 -19.74 32.07 10.94
CA TRP A 592 -18.63 32.54 11.78
C TRP A 592 -18.70 31.94 13.19
N PHE A 593 -19.90 31.78 13.76
CA PHE A 593 -20.05 31.12 15.06
C PHE A 593 -19.72 29.62 15.00
N ILE A 594 -19.89 28.95 13.84
CA ILE A 594 -19.38 27.58 13.64
C ILE A 594 -17.85 27.56 13.69
N HIS A 595 -17.19 28.54 13.06
CA HIS A 595 -15.74 28.69 13.15
C HIS A 595 -15.30 28.92 14.60
N HIS A 596 -15.96 29.83 15.31
CA HIS A 596 -15.68 30.09 16.72
C HIS A 596 -15.88 28.84 17.60
N TYR A 597 -16.97 28.11 17.38
CA TYR A 597 -17.30 26.87 18.08
C TYR A 597 -16.23 25.77 17.90
N SER A 598 -15.56 25.70 16.74
CA SER A 598 -14.51 24.70 16.48
C SER A 598 -13.34 24.75 17.48
N ARG A 599 -13.12 25.89 18.17
CA ARG A 599 -12.08 26.02 19.20
C ARG A 599 -12.24 25.02 20.34
N PHE A 600 -13.47 24.63 20.68
CA PHE A 600 -13.75 23.68 21.77
C PHE A 600 -13.28 22.24 21.47
N TYR A 601 -12.86 21.98 20.24
CA TYR A 601 -12.18 20.73 19.87
C TYR A 601 -10.70 20.72 20.30
N MET A 602 -10.06 21.90 20.40
CA MET A 602 -8.60 22.08 20.47
C MET A 602 -8.07 22.34 21.89
N GLU A 603 -8.34 21.45 22.85
CA GLU A 603 -8.07 21.58 24.30
C GLU A 603 -9.22 22.21 25.11
N ASN A 604 -9.15 22.12 26.45
CA ASN A 604 -10.19 22.54 27.42
C ASN A 604 -10.38 24.07 27.46
N ILE A 605 -10.76 24.67 26.35
CA ILE A 605 -11.04 26.11 26.22
C ILE A 605 -12.37 26.40 26.92
N SER A 606 -12.37 27.34 27.88
CA SER A 606 -13.60 27.82 28.51
C SER A 606 -14.41 28.68 27.55
N PRO A 607 -15.75 28.73 27.69
CA PRO A 607 -16.58 29.66 26.91
C PRO A 607 -16.14 31.12 27.07
N ASP A 608 -16.39 31.93 26.05
CA ASP A 608 -16.03 33.35 26.06
C ASP A 608 -17.15 34.14 26.74
N ASP A 609 -16.96 34.46 28.01
CA ASP A 609 -17.97 35.12 28.83
C ASP A 609 -18.38 36.50 28.27
N GLN A 610 -17.47 37.21 27.60
CA GLN A 610 -17.77 38.51 27.01
C GLN A 610 -18.66 38.34 25.78
N LEU A 611 -18.34 37.40 24.90
CA LEU A 611 -19.18 37.09 23.73
C LEU A 611 -20.54 36.55 24.15
N ILE A 612 -20.59 35.68 25.16
CA ILE A 612 -21.84 35.12 25.70
C ILE A 612 -22.73 36.24 26.25
N LYS A 613 -22.16 37.16 27.04
CA LYS A 613 -22.89 38.30 27.57
C LYS A 613 -23.47 39.17 26.46
N LEU A 614 -22.67 39.48 25.43
CA LEU A 614 -23.15 40.23 24.26
C LEU A 614 -24.36 39.53 23.61
N MET A 615 -24.27 38.22 23.35
CA MET A 615 -25.33 37.47 22.68
C MET A 615 -26.57 37.26 23.55
N ARG A 616 -26.42 36.94 24.84
CA ARG A 616 -27.53 36.60 25.75
C ARG A 616 -28.23 37.82 26.34
N ASP A 617 -27.49 38.90 26.59
CA ASP A 617 -28.00 40.06 27.32
C ASP A 617 -28.15 41.28 26.41
N ASP A 618 -27.14 41.59 25.59
CA ASP A 618 -27.08 42.88 24.89
C ASP A 618 -27.79 42.90 23.53
N VAL A 619 -27.82 41.78 22.79
CA VAL A 619 -28.41 41.72 21.42
C VAL A 619 -29.47 40.62 21.24
N LYS A 620 -29.93 40.02 22.34
CA LYS A 620 -30.89 38.90 22.33
C LYS A 620 -32.18 39.24 21.57
N GLU A 621 -32.76 40.41 21.83
CA GLU A 621 -34.01 40.83 21.19
C GLU A 621 -33.85 40.98 19.67
N GLU A 622 -32.73 41.54 19.20
CA GLU A 622 -32.42 41.63 17.78
C GLU A 622 -32.23 40.25 17.14
N LEU A 623 -31.48 39.35 17.78
CA LEU A 623 -31.27 37.99 17.28
C LEU A 623 -32.60 37.23 17.15
N ILE A 624 -33.47 37.29 18.17
CA ILE A 624 -34.79 36.65 18.13
C ILE A 624 -35.68 37.30 17.07
N THR A 625 -35.65 38.62 16.94
CA THR A 625 -36.47 39.35 15.96
C THR A 625 -36.11 38.97 14.53
N TYR A 626 -34.81 38.90 14.23
CA TYR A 626 -34.33 38.73 12.85
C TYR A 626 -34.03 37.28 12.45
N PHE A 627 -33.71 36.39 13.41
CA PHE A 627 -33.40 34.99 13.14
C PHE A 627 -34.38 33.99 13.80
N GLU A 628 -35.42 34.47 14.48
CA GLU A 628 -36.31 33.67 15.34
C GLU A 628 -35.57 32.99 16.52
N PRO A 629 -36.28 32.41 17.50
CA PRO A 629 -35.64 31.67 18.59
C PRO A 629 -34.64 30.61 18.12
N ILE A 630 -34.91 29.92 16.99
CA ILE A 630 -34.02 28.87 16.47
C ILE A 630 -32.63 29.39 16.09
N GLY A 631 -32.53 30.58 15.51
CA GLY A 631 -31.24 31.18 15.16
C GLY A 631 -30.51 31.72 16.39
N TYR A 632 -31.24 32.32 17.34
CA TYR A 632 -30.69 32.75 18.62
C TYR A 632 -30.12 31.54 19.40
N ASP A 633 -30.88 30.47 19.55
CA ASP A 633 -30.47 29.27 20.29
C ASP A 633 -29.28 28.57 19.64
N LEU A 634 -29.21 28.53 18.29
CA LEU A 634 -28.03 28.05 17.57
C LEU A 634 -26.78 28.86 17.94
N ILE A 635 -26.84 30.19 17.80
CA ILE A 635 -25.70 31.08 18.06
C ILE A 635 -25.24 30.95 19.51
N VAL A 636 -26.18 30.98 20.46
CA VAL A 636 -25.84 30.83 21.89
C VAL A 636 -25.24 29.46 22.18
N SER A 637 -25.78 28.39 21.59
CA SER A 637 -25.25 27.03 21.78
C SER A 637 -23.85 26.88 21.20
N LEU A 638 -23.57 27.48 20.05
CA LEU A 638 -22.23 27.53 19.45
C LEU A 638 -21.23 28.28 20.36
N CYS A 639 -21.66 29.37 21.02
CA CYS A 639 -20.82 30.11 21.97
C CYS A 639 -20.52 29.32 23.25
N THR A 640 -21.45 28.45 23.69
CA THR A 640 -21.33 27.71 24.96
C THR A 640 -20.93 26.24 24.79
N ASN A 641 -20.59 25.79 23.58
CA ASN A 641 -20.27 24.39 23.25
C ASN A 641 -21.42 23.40 23.45
N PHE A 642 -22.67 23.84 23.36
CA PHE A 642 -23.87 23.03 23.67
C PHE A 642 -23.87 22.45 25.11
N ASN A 643 -24.86 21.62 25.43
CA ASN A 643 -24.94 20.89 26.69
C ASN A 643 -24.13 19.59 26.57
N GLU A 644 -23.51 19.13 27.66
CA GLU A 644 -22.67 17.91 27.71
C GLU A 644 -23.34 16.64 27.16
N LYS A 645 -24.67 16.59 27.23
CA LYS A 645 -25.51 15.49 26.71
C LYS A 645 -25.89 15.62 25.23
N SER A 646 -25.62 16.77 24.62
CA SER A 646 -25.98 17.04 23.23
C SER A 646 -25.08 16.30 22.26
N TYR A 647 -25.65 15.90 21.13
CA TYR A 647 -24.87 15.41 19.99
C TYR A 647 -23.81 16.43 19.54
N PHE A 648 -24.13 17.72 19.61
CA PHE A 648 -23.27 18.82 19.19
C PHE A 648 -22.33 19.31 20.30
N GLN A 649 -22.05 18.53 21.34
CA GLN A 649 -20.96 18.86 22.26
C GLN A 649 -19.62 18.49 21.60
N LEU A 650 -18.69 19.44 21.44
CA LEU A 650 -17.30 19.09 21.11
C LEU A 650 -16.55 18.67 22.36
N LYS A 651 -15.76 17.60 22.21
CA LYS A 651 -14.88 17.07 23.24
C LYS A 651 -13.45 17.01 22.70
N PRO A 652 -12.43 17.29 23.51
CA PRO A 652 -11.05 17.02 23.15
C PRO A 652 -10.90 15.55 22.75
N PHE A 653 -10.09 15.27 21.72
CA PHE A 653 -9.79 13.91 21.22
C PHE A 653 -10.94 13.16 20.51
N MET A 654 -12.01 13.86 20.11
CA MET A 654 -13.01 13.33 19.16
C MET A 654 -12.35 12.96 17.81
N SER A 655 -12.85 11.93 17.12
CA SER A 655 -12.38 11.60 15.77
C SER A 655 -12.78 12.68 14.76
N GLU A 656 -11.94 12.95 13.77
CA GLU A 656 -12.20 13.99 12.76
C GLU A 656 -13.50 13.74 11.99
N GLU A 657 -13.81 12.49 11.64
CA GLU A 657 -15.05 12.15 10.96
C GLU A 657 -16.28 12.56 11.79
N ASP A 658 -16.26 12.27 13.09
CA ASP A 658 -17.33 12.64 14.01
C ASP A 658 -17.43 14.17 14.18
N LEU A 659 -16.31 14.90 14.17
CA LEU A 659 -16.29 16.36 14.17
C LEU A 659 -16.94 16.91 12.89
N HIS A 660 -16.51 16.45 11.73
CA HIS A 660 -16.97 16.95 10.45
C HIS A 660 -18.45 16.65 10.19
N LEU A 661 -18.98 15.51 10.64
CA LEU A 661 -20.42 15.22 10.60
C LEU A 661 -21.24 16.25 11.39
N ARG A 662 -20.79 16.64 12.59
CA ARG A 662 -21.46 17.68 13.39
C ARG A 662 -21.42 19.03 12.68
N LEU A 663 -20.26 19.41 12.14
CA LEU A 663 -20.09 20.65 11.38
C LEU A 663 -20.95 20.67 10.11
N LEU A 664 -21.11 19.54 9.42
CA LEU A 664 -21.99 19.41 8.25
C LEU A 664 -23.45 19.69 8.62
N VAL A 665 -23.95 19.06 9.69
CA VAL A 665 -25.32 19.29 10.18
C VAL A 665 -25.52 20.76 10.53
N LEU A 666 -24.59 21.36 11.29
CA LEU A 666 -24.67 22.77 11.67
C LEU A 666 -24.61 23.72 10.46
N ASN A 667 -23.81 23.39 9.43
CA ASN A 667 -23.74 24.15 8.19
C ASN A 667 -25.07 24.10 7.40
N ILE A 668 -25.72 22.92 7.34
CA ILE A 668 -27.06 22.77 6.74
C ILE A 668 -28.08 23.65 7.44
N ILE A 669 -28.10 23.64 8.78
CA ILE A 669 -29.04 24.46 9.55
C ILE A 669 -28.77 25.95 9.33
N THR A 670 -27.49 26.35 9.31
CA THR A 670 -27.07 27.72 9.03
C THR A 670 -27.53 28.19 7.65
N LEU A 671 -27.39 27.35 6.63
CA LEU A 671 -27.92 27.60 5.29
C LEU A 671 -29.43 27.81 5.33
N LEU A 672 -30.20 26.94 6.00
CA LEU A 672 -31.66 27.03 6.05
C LEU A 672 -32.15 28.28 6.80
N ILE A 673 -31.51 28.65 7.92
CA ILE A 673 -31.83 29.88 8.66
C ILE A 673 -31.60 31.12 7.78
N SER A 674 -30.54 31.12 6.97
CA SER A 674 -30.20 32.26 6.11
C SER A 674 -31.28 32.61 5.07
N PHE A 675 -32.14 31.65 4.70
CA PHE A 675 -33.26 31.88 3.79
C PHE A 675 -34.39 32.74 4.40
N LYS A 676 -34.34 33.04 5.71
CA LYS A 676 -35.22 34.02 6.35
C LYS A 676 -34.94 35.45 5.87
N SER A 677 -33.70 35.77 5.53
CA SER A 677 -33.27 37.11 5.06
C SER A 677 -33.57 37.37 3.58
N ILE A 678 -34.71 36.88 3.07
CA ILE A 678 -35.19 37.10 1.70
C ILE A 678 -36.59 37.72 1.75
N ASP A 679 -36.91 38.61 0.83
CA ASP A 679 -38.21 39.31 0.78
C ASP A 679 -39.44 38.40 0.62
N LYS A 680 -39.26 37.16 0.11
CA LYS A 680 -40.34 36.19 -0.12
C LYS A 680 -39.86 34.79 0.22
N ILE A 681 -40.74 34.00 0.84
CA ILE A 681 -40.42 32.64 1.27
C ILE A 681 -39.98 31.78 0.08
N SER A 682 -38.85 31.11 0.24
CA SER A 682 -38.32 30.17 -0.73
C SER A 682 -38.70 28.74 -0.35
N LEU A 683 -38.56 27.80 -1.29
CA LEU A 683 -38.76 26.38 -0.99
C LEU A 683 -37.88 25.90 0.18
N PHE A 684 -36.60 26.28 0.21
CA PHE A 684 -35.70 25.96 1.34
C PHE A 684 -36.06 26.69 2.63
N GLY A 685 -36.46 27.95 2.55
CA GLY A 685 -36.91 28.71 3.73
C GLY A 685 -38.17 28.12 4.36
N PHE A 686 -39.08 27.59 3.54
CA PHE A 686 -40.30 26.93 4.00
C PHE A 686 -40.04 25.63 4.76
N VAL A 687 -38.82 25.07 4.74
CA VAL A 687 -38.48 23.87 5.51
C VAL A 687 -38.45 24.17 7.02
N LEU A 688 -37.86 25.30 7.42
CA LEU A 688 -37.77 25.71 8.83
C LEU A 688 -38.83 26.75 9.23
N PHE A 689 -39.34 27.54 8.28
CA PHE A 689 -40.28 28.63 8.58
C PHE A 689 -41.64 28.43 7.89
N ASP A 690 -42.67 29.01 8.48
CA ASP A 690 -43.99 29.09 7.88
C ASP A 690 -44.05 30.18 6.78
N GLY A 691 -45.23 30.37 6.19
CA GLY A 691 -45.40 31.35 5.12
C GLY A 691 -45.20 32.82 5.52
N ASN A 692 -45.14 33.12 6.81
CA ASN A 692 -44.91 34.45 7.37
C ASN A 692 -43.48 34.61 7.90
N PHE A 693 -42.56 33.70 7.53
CA PHE A 693 -41.19 33.65 8.04
C PHE A 693 -41.11 33.42 9.56
N LYS A 694 -42.15 32.87 10.18
CA LYS A 694 -42.17 32.54 11.60
C LYS A 694 -41.89 31.06 11.80
N MET A 695 -41.34 30.71 12.95
CA MET A 695 -41.24 29.30 13.32
C MET A 695 -42.64 28.68 13.42
N PRO A 696 -42.86 27.48 12.86
CA PRO A 696 -44.11 26.78 13.03
C PRO A 696 -44.41 26.52 14.51
N LYS A 697 -45.67 26.70 14.91
CA LYS A 697 -46.13 26.32 16.27
C LYS A 697 -46.03 24.81 16.51
N ASN A 698 -46.19 24.02 15.46
CA ASN A 698 -46.10 22.56 15.49
C ASN A 698 -45.35 22.09 14.23
N TYR A 699 -44.07 21.72 14.40
CA TYR A 699 -43.23 21.20 13.32
C TYR A 699 -43.77 19.92 12.69
N PRO A 700 -44.23 18.91 13.47
CA PRO A 700 -44.86 17.72 12.88
C PRO A 700 -46.02 18.01 11.92
N GLU A 701 -46.91 18.97 12.24
CA GLU A 701 -47.98 19.39 11.34
C GLU A 701 -47.47 20.18 10.12
N HIS A 702 -46.40 20.95 10.30
CA HIS A 702 -45.74 21.66 9.21
C HIS A 702 -45.14 20.69 8.19
N PHE A 703 -44.37 19.70 8.64
CA PHE A 703 -43.75 18.67 7.79
C PHE A 703 -44.79 17.82 7.04
N ARG A 704 -45.98 17.60 7.61
CA ARG A 704 -47.09 16.92 6.90
C ARG A 704 -47.51 17.63 5.61
N LYS A 705 -47.34 18.95 5.51
CA LYS A 705 -47.70 19.71 4.29
C LYS A 705 -46.82 19.35 3.09
N PHE A 706 -45.65 18.75 3.32
CA PHE A 706 -44.67 18.39 2.29
C PHE A 706 -44.09 16.99 2.55
N HIS A 707 -44.96 16.08 3.00
CA HIS A 707 -44.59 14.71 3.35
C HIS A 707 -43.98 13.91 2.20
N SER A 708 -44.20 14.33 0.95
CA SER A 708 -43.65 13.67 -0.25
C SER A 708 -42.15 13.95 -0.47
N LEU A 709 -41.56 14.90 0.26
CA LEU A 709 -40.11 15.17 0.17
C LEU A 709 -39.34 13.97 0.73
N THR A 710 -38.31 13.53 0.00
CA THR A 710 -37.51 12.35 0.32
C THR A 710 -37.06 12.35 1.80
N GLY A 711 -37.48 11.30 2.52
CA GLY A 711 -37.14 11.06 3.92
C GLY A 711 -38.09 11.68 4.96
N ILE A 712 -38.93 12.67 4.60
CA ILE A 712 -39.75 13.39 5.58
C ILE A 712 -40.87 12.53 6.15
N ALA A 713 -41.57 11.74 5.33
CA ALA A 713 -42.65 10.88 5.81
C ALA A 713 -42.18 9.94 6.94
N ILE A 714 -41.04 9.28 6.73
CA ILE A 714 -40.45 8.35 7.70
C ILE A 714 -39.91 9.11 8.91
N ALA A 715 -39.16 10.20 8.71
CA ALA A 715 -38.59 10.98 9.80
C ALA A 715 -39.66 11.61 10.72
N ASN A 716 -40.83 11.94 10.15
CA ASN A 716 -41.95 12.53 10.90
C ASN A 716 -42.87 11.49 11.57
N ASP A 717 -42.63 10.19 11.36
CA ASP A 717 -43.37 9.10 11.99
C ASP A 717 -42.65 8.61 13.27
N TYR A 718 -42.79 9.41 14.31
CA TYR A 718 -42.23 9.12 15.65
C TYR A 718 -42.70 7.77 16.21
N ALA A 719 -43.95 7.36 15.93
CA ALA A 719 -44.46 6.07 16.38
C ALA A 719 -43.70 4.91 15.71
N ARG A 720 -43.48 5.00 14.39
CA ARG A 720 -42.69 4.02 13.65
C ARG A 720 -41.26 3.92 14.14
N ILE A 721 -40.58 5.06 14.34
CA ILE A 721 -39.20 5.09 14.86
C ILE A 721 -39.12 4.39 16.21
N GLN A 722 -40.08 4.69 17.09
CA GLN A 722 -40.18 4.05 18.39
C GLN A 722 -40.40 2.53 18.27
N MET A 723 -41.34 2.10 17.43
CA MET A 723 -41.64 0.68 17.19
C MET A 723 -40.43 -0.07 16.65
N MET A 724 -39.67 0.53 15.74
CA MET A 724 -38.41 -0.06 15.24
C MET A 724 -37.40 -0.27 16.36
N ASN A 725 -37.22 0.72 17.25
CA ASN A 725 -36.33 0.57 18.40
C ASN A 725 -36.80 -0.54 19.36
N ILE A 726 -38.11 -0.63 19.64
CA ILE A 726 -38.66 -1.71 20.48
C ILE A 726 -38.39 -3.08 19.84
N ARG A 727 -38.57 -3.21 18.52
CA ARG A 727 -38.26 -4.44 17.79
C ARG A 727 -36.78 -4.82 17.91
N THR A 728 -35.87 -3.88 17.68
CA THR A 728 -34.43 -4.12 17.81
C THR A 728 -34.05 -4.56 19.22
N GLN A 729 -34.60 -3.90 20.26
CA GLN A 729 -34.37 -4.28 21.66
C GLN A 729 -34.83 -5.70 21.96
N ILE A 730 -35.99 -6.11 21.44
CA ILE A 730 -36.49 -7.49 21.58
C ILE A 730 -35.57 -8.48 20.85
N ASP A 731 -35.22 -8.20 19.60
CA ASP A 731 -34.38 -9.08 18.78
C ASP A 731 -32.99 -9.31 19.42
N GLU A 732 -32.39 -8.28 20.01
CA GLU A 732 -31.12 -8.39 20.75
C GLU A 732 -31.26 -9.23 22.02
N GLN A 733 -32.35 -9.08 22.77
CA GLN A 733 -32.58 -9.87 23.97
C GLN A 733 -32.89 -11.35 23.64
N ILE A 734 -33.57 -11.62 22.52
CA ILE A 734 -33.76 -12.97 21.99
C ILE A 734 -32.39 -13.59 21.66
N LYS A 735 -31.55 -12.89 20.89
CA LYS A 735 -30.20 -13.36 20.51
C LYS A 735 -29.31 -13.67 21.71
N ASN A 736 -29.46 -12.89 22.79
CA ASN A 736 -28.68 -13.06 24.01
C ASN A 736 -29.24 -14.11 24.99
N ASN A 737 -30.26 -14.89 24.61
CA ASN A 737 -30.94 -15.88 25.46
C ASN A 737 -31.44 -15.32 26.81
N LYS A 738 -31.85 -14.05 26.86
CA LYS A 738 -32.26 -13.35 28.09
C LYS A 738 -33.77 -13.18 28.26
N ILE A 739 -34.59 -13.67 27.33
CA ILE A 739 -36.05 -13.50 27.41
C ILE A 739 -36.71 -14.68 28.10
N ASP A 740 -37.24 -14.44 29.30
CA ASP A 740 -38.36 -15.19 29.82
C ASP A 740 -39.66 -14.50 29.36
N GLN A 741 -40.41 -15.11 28.44
CA GLN A 741 -41.62 -14.55 27.82
C GLN A 741 -42.71 -14.20 28.85
N SER A 742 -42.62 -14.76 30.06
CA SER A 742 -43.55 -14.49 31.16
C SER A 742 -43.29 -13.15 31.89
N THR A 743 -42.15 -12.50 31.63
CA THR A 743 -41.67 -11.33 32.39
C THR A 743 -41.68 -10.01 31.61
N HIS A 744 -41.98 -10.04 30.32
CA HIS A 744 -41.92 -8.87 29.43
C HIS A 744 -43.21 -8.71 28.64
N TYR A 745 -43.74 -7.49 28.56
CA TYR A 745 -44.94 -7.19 27.76
C TYR A 745 -44.88 -5.77 27.21
N ILE A 746 -45.63 -5.53 26.14
CA ILE A 746 -45.74 -4.22 25.49
C ILE A 746 -47.13 -3.65 25.73
N ILE A 747 -47.19 -2.39 26.11
CA ILE A 747 -48.45 -1.67 26.33
C ILE A 747 -48.59 -0.61 25.27
N ARG A 748 -49.65 -0.67 24.47
CA ARG A 748 -50.03 0.44 23.59
C ARG A 748 -50.88 1.44 24.39
N CYS A 749 -50.56 2.73 24.25
CA CYS A 749 -51.13 3.80 25.06
C CYS A 749 -52.67 3.81 25.05
N SER A 750 -53.29 3.62 23.89
CA SER A 750 -54.74 3.41 23.75
C SER A 750 -55.06 2.78 22.38
N SER A 751 -56.32 2.41 22.13
CA SER A 751 -56.76 1.97 20.79
C SER A 751 -56.52 3.02 19.69
N ASN A 752 -56.46 4.31 20.07
CA ASN A 752 -56.36 5.43 19.14
C ASN A 752 -54.95 6.05 19.08
N CYS A 753 -54.05 5.68 20.00
CA CYS A 753 -52.67 6.16 20.02
C CYS A 753 -51.71 5.04 19.62
N LEU A 754 -50.81 5.30 18.66
CA LEU A 754 -49.84 4.30 18.17
C LEU A 754 -48.61 4.14 19.08
N TRP A 755 -48.44 5.00 20.07
CA TRP A 755 -47.28 4.93 20.97
C TRP A 755 -47.32 3.66 21.85
N MET A 756 -46.18 2.98 21.94
CA MET A 756 -46.02 1.74 22.71
C MET A 756 -45.12 1.96 23.92
N PHE A 757 -45.19 1.10 24.93
CA PHE A 757 -44.30 1.12 26.08
C PHE A 757 -43.79 -0.29 26.30
N TYR A 758 -42.48 -0.45 26.23
CA TYR A 758 -41.81 -1.69 26.59
C TYR A 758 -41.60 -1.73 28.12
N VAL A 759 -42.06 -2.80 28.76
CA VAL A 759 -42.03 -2.99 30.22
C VAL A 759 -41.36 -4.31 30.58
N ASN A 760 -40.35 -4.24 31.45
CA ASN A 760 -39.65 -5.38 32.02
C ASN A 760 -40.05 -5.52 33.51
N ASN A 761 -40.50 -6.71 33.94
CA ASN A 761 -40.98 -6.97 35.31
C ASN A 761 -39.91 -6.88 36.41
N CYS A 762 -38.65 -6.52 36.11
CA CYS A 762 -37.58 -6.45 37.12
C CYS A 762 -37.53 -5.13 37.93
N ASP A 763 -38.20 -4.06 37.49
CA ASP A 763 -38.18 -2.77 38.21
C ASP A 763 -39.36 -2.65 39.20
N ARG A 764 -39.07 -2.70 40.50
CA ARG A 764 -40.03 -2.79 41.61
C ARG A 764 -40.72 -1.48 42.02
N SER A 765 -40.79 -0.47 41.15
CA SER A 765 -41.37 0.84 41.46
C SER A 765 -42.54 1.22 40.56
N ASN A 766 -43.58 1.84 41.15
CA ASN A 766 -44.67 2.45 40.38
C ASN A 766 -44.11 3.57 39.49
N GLU A 767 -43.89 3.29 38.20
CA GLU A 767 -43.46 4.29 37.23
C GLU A 767 -44.68 4.98 36.61
N ARG A 768 -44.64 6.32 36.61
CA ARG A 768 -45.56 7.14 35.84
C ARG A 768 -44.87 7.54 34.54
N ARG A 769 -45.46 7.20 33.40
CA ARG A 769 -44.95 7.55 32.07
C ARG A 769 -45.99 8.36 31.32
N LEU A 770 -45.61 9.51 30.80
CA LEU A 770 -46.46 10.31 29.91
C LEU A 770 -46.27 9.85 28.46
N CYS A 771 -47.36 9.72 27.71
CA CYS A 771 -47.31 9.44 26.29
C CYS A 771 -46.85 10.67 25.49
N PRO A 772 -45.74 10.62 24.74
CA PRO A 772 -45.26 11.75 23.94
C PRO A 772 -46.19 12.13 22.77
N LEU A 773 -47.11 11.25 22.36
CA LEU A 773 -48.02 11.54 21.25
C LEU A 773 -49.36 12.14 21.68
N CYS A 774 -49.91 11.72 22.81
CA CYS A 774 -51.24 12.12 23.25
C CYS A 774 -51.30 12.63 24.69
N GLU A 775 -50.15 12.78 25.35
CA GLU A 775 -49.97 13.36 26.69
C GLU A 775 -50.73 12.64 27.83
N ASN A 776 -51.34 11.48 27.56
CA ASN A 776 -51.99 10.66 28.57
C ASN A 776 -50.95 10.09 29.55
N GLU A 777 -51.23 10.20 30.85
CA GLU A 777 -50.43 9.61 31.91
C GLU A 777 -50.75 8.12 32.07
N ILE A 778 -49.72 7.28 31.99
CA ILE A 778 -49.80 5.84 32.20
C ILE A 778 -49.09 5.50 33.50
N THR A 779 -49.84 4.95 34.45
CA THR A 779 -49.32 4.44 35.72
C THR A 779 -49.12 2.93 35.63
N ILE A 780 -47.87 2.50 35.68
CA ILE A 780 -47.48 1.09 35.76
C ILE A 780 -47.43 0.72 37.25
N SER A 781 -48.30 -0.18 37.71
CA SER A 781 -48.38 -0.58 39.12
C SER A 781 -47.97 -2.05 39.36
N ASN A 782 -47.47 -2.34 40.56
CA ASN A 782 -46.95 -3.65 40.97
C ASN A 782 -48.01 -4.77 41.03
N ASN A 783 -49.28 -4.41 41.23
CA ASN A 783 -50.37 -5.34 41.09
C ASN A 783 -50.70 -5.38 39.60
N LYS A 784 -50.92 -6.56 39.01
CA LYS A 784 -51.16 -6.82 37.57
C LYS A 784 -52.28 -5.95 36.90
N ASP A 785 -52.87 -5.02 37.64
CA ASP A 785 -53.80 -3.99 37.21
C ASP A 785 -53.05 -2.67 36.92
N LEU A 786 -52.95 -2.37 35.63
CA LEU A 786 -52.59 -1.05 35.11
C LEU A 786 -53.83 -0.15 35.15
N SER A 787 -53.72 0.99 35.81
CA SER A 787 -54.76 2.03 35.74
C SER A 787 -54.22 3.21 34.95
N VAL A 788 -54.86 3.51 33.82
CA VAL A 788 -54.71 4.78 33.10
C VAL A 788 -55.92 5.61 33.48
N VAL A 789 -55.71 6.87 33.90
CA VAL A 789 -56.82 7.78 34.19
C VAL A 789 -57.45 8.18 32.84
N GLY A 790 -58.52 7.48 32.44
CA GLY A 790 -59.43 7.93 31.37
C GLY A 790 -59.38 7.26 29.98
N ALA A 791 -58.57 6.22 29.73
CA ALA A 791 -58.57 5.49 28.44
C ALA A 791 -58.26 3.98 28.58
N SER A 792 -58.85 3.14 27.71
CA SER A 792 -58.55 1.71 27.62
C SER A 792 -57.17 1.48 26.97
N HIS A 793 -56.22 0.97 27.74
CA HIS A 793 -54.91 0.54 27.23
C HIS A 793 -55.04 -0.83 26.53
N VAL A 794 -54.15 -1.10 25.57
CA VAL A 794 -54.09 -2.42 24.91
C VAL A 794 -52.79 -3.09 25.32
N ARG A 795 -52.90 -4.14 26.14
CA ARG A 795 -51.77 -4.99 26.52
C ARG A 795 -51.56 -6.02 25.42
N MET A 796 -50.33 -6.11 24.93
CA MET A 796 -49.90 -7.05 23.91
C MET A 796 -48.79 -7.94 24.47
N ASN A 797 -48.82 -9.23 24.16
CA ASN A 797 -47.64 -10.08 24.34
C ASN A 797 -46.57 -9.73 23.27
N ILE A 798 -45.34 -10.23 23.44
CA ILE A 798 -44.23 -9.90 22.52
C ILE A 798 -44.56 -10.27 21.07
N ASN A 799 -45.16 -11.43 20.83
CA ASN A 799 -45.46 -11.89 19.47
C ASN A 799 -46.54 -11.04 18.80
N GLU A 800 -47.63 -10.73 19.53
CA GLU A 800 -48.69 -9.82 19.08
C GLU A 800 -48.14 -8.43 18.77
N ALA A 801 -47.23 -7.93 19.60
CA ALA A 801 -46.61 -6.63 19.39
C ALA A 801 -45.67 -6.64 18.16
N LEU A 802 -44.85 -7.68 17.99
CA LEU A 802 -43.98 -7.81 16.81
C LEU A 802 -44.77 -7.98 15.51
N GLU A 803 -45.88 -8.71 15.54
CA GLU A 803 -46.79 -8.85 14.40
C GLU A 803 -47.44 -7.50 14.06
N PHE A 804 -47.93 -6.77 15.07
CA PHE A 804 -48.46 -5.42 14.88
C PHE A 804 -47.41 -4.47 14.29
N ILE A 805 -46.19 -4.46 14.85
CA ILE A 805 -45.10 -3.60 14.38
C ILE A 805 -44.74 -3.96 12.93
N SER A 806 -44.63 -5.25 12.61
CA SER A 806 -44.28 -5.71 11.25
C SER A 806 -45.37 -5.31 10.26
N LYS A 807 -46.64 -5.54 10.60
CA LYS A 807 -47.79 -5.13 9.79
C LYS A 807 -47.83 -3.61 9.58
N TYR A 808 -47.59 -2.82 10.62
CA TYR A 808 -47.56 -1.36 10.50
C TYR A 808 -46.41 -0.87 9.62
N ILE A 809 -45.21 -1.47 9.75
CA ILE A 809 -44.07 -1.15 8.90
C ILE A 809 -44.34 -1.56 7.45
N GLU A 810 -44.94 -2.73 7.21
CA GLU A 810 -45.30 -3.22 5.88
C GLU A 810 -46.34 -2.30 5.22
N GLU A 811 -47.46 -2.00 5.89
CA GLU A 811 -48.52 -1.11 5.40
C GLU A 811 -48.01 0.32 5.13
N THR A 812 -47.08 0.82 5.93
CA THR A 812 -46.44 2.13 5.71
C THR A 812 -45.31 2.09 4.68
N SER A 813 -44.80 0.91 4.31
CA SER A 813 -43.76 0.75 3.29
C SER A 813 -44.29 0.41 1.89
N GLU A 814 -45.46 -0.23 1.77
CA GLU A 814 -46.14 -0.49 0.49
C GLU A 814 -46.79 0.77 -0.10
N ASN A 815 -47.17 1.73 0.74
CA ASN A 815 -47.78 2.99 0.32
C ASN A 815 -46.77 4.12 0.05
N ASP A 816 -45.46 3.85 0.17
CA ASP A 816 -44.44 4.89 0.19
C ASP A 816 -43.44 4.73 -0.99
N PRO A 817 -43.36 5.70 -1.93
CA PRO A 817 -42.41 5.67 -3.04
C PRO A 817 -40.92 5.83 -2.61
N SER A 818 -40.64 5.90 -1.30
CA SER A 818 -39.32 6.11 -0.69
C SER A 818 -38.75 4.87 0.02
N ASN A 819 -39.02 3.67 -0.51
CA ASN A 819 -38.40 2.44 0.00
C ASN A 819 -36.86 2.58 -0.01
N ILE A 820 -36.18 2.14 1.05
CA ILE A 820 -34.77 2.50 1.39
C ILE A 820 -33.74 2.10 0.30
N MET A 821 -34.14 1.24 -0.65
CA MET A 821 -33.35 0.88 -1.84
C MET A 821 -33.99 1.30 -3.18
N LYS A 822 -35.20 1.87 -3.19
CA LYS A 822 -35.88 2.37 -4.40
C LYS A 822 -35.73 3.88 -4.48
N LYS A 823 -34.83 4.28 -5.37
CA LYS A 823 -34.75 5.61 -5.97
C LYS A 823 -36.15 6.18 -6.24
N SER A 824 -36.43 7.40 -5.79
CA SER A 824 -37.64 8.13 -6.17
C SER A 824 -37.75 8.14 -7.70
N ASN A 825 -38.88 7.69 -8.26
CA ASN A 825 -39.03 7.42 -9.70
C ASN A 825 -38.61 8.57 -10.63
N HIS A 826 -38.62 9.81 -10.14
CA HIS A 826 -38.30 11.01 -10.91
C HIS A 826 -36.83 11.45 -10.85
N LEU A 827 -36.02 10.89 -9.94
CA LEU A 827 -34.58 11.15 -9.86
C LEU A 827 -33.85 10.28 -10.88
N LYS A 828 -32.59 10.58 -11.20
CA LYS A 828 -31.71 9.83 -12.11
C LYS A 828 -30.68 8.99 -11.36
N GLN A 829 -30.28 9.37 -10.16
CA GLN A 829 -29.23 8.67 -9.39
C GLN A 829 -29.60 8.45 -7.91
N PRO A 830 -29.12 7.36 -7.28
CA PRO A 830 -29.35 7.09 -5.85
C PRO A 830 -28.64 8.09 -4.94
N LEU A 831 -27.51 8.66 -5.37
CA LEU A 831 -26.72 9.63 -4.60
C LEU A 831 -27.56 10.83 -4.13
N THR A 832 -28.41 11.39 -5.01
CA THR A 832 -29.31 12.49 -4.67
C THR A 832 -30.28 12.11 -3.56
N SER A 833 -30.84 10.89 -3.60
CA SER A 833 -31.77 10.42 -2.57
C SER A 833 -31.07 10.27 -1.21
N HIS A 834 -29.83 9.78 -1.19
CA HIS A 834 -29.03 9.71 0.03
C HIS A 834 -28.68 11.10 0.58
N PHE A 835 -28.36 12.06 -0.28
CA PHE A 835 -28.12 13.45 0.11
C PHE A 835 -29.38 14.10 0.70
N MET A 836 -30.55 13.88 0.09
CA MET A 836 -31.83 14.37 0.62
C MET A 836 -32.17 13.74 1.97
N ASN A 837 -31.97 12.43 2.12
CA ASN A 837 -32.15 11.77 3.41
C ASN A 837 -31.20 12.31 4.47
N PHE A 838 -29.92 12.57 4.12
CA PHE A 838 -28.95 13.19 5.01
C PHE A 838 -29.41 14.59 5.47
N LEU A 839 -29.90 15.44 4.54
CA LEU A 839 -30.47 16.76 4.84
C LEU A 839 -31.67 16.64 5.80
N THR A 840 -32.62 15.76 5.49
CA THR A 840 -33.83 15.55 6.31
C THR A 840 -33.47 15.12 7.73
N HIS A 841 -32.63 14.09 7.89
CA HIS A 841 -32.25 13.62 9.22
C HIS A 841 -31.43 14.66 10.00
N SER A 842 -30.64 15.48 9.32
CA SER A 842 -29.92 16.63 9.92
C SER A 842 -30.88 17.65 10.53
N ILE A 843 -31.95 17.99 9.82
CA ILE A 843 -32.99 18.93 10.29
C ILE A 843 -33.72 18.37 11.51
N PHE A 844 -34.16 17.12 11.44
CA PHE A 844 -34.88 16.47 12.53
C PHE A 844 -33.99 16.30 13.77
N LEU A 845 -32.71 15.91 13.61
CA LEU A 845 -31.77 15.83 14.73
C LEU A 845 -31.64 17.18 15.44
N PHE A 846 -31.41 18.25 14.68
CA PHE A 846 -31.22 19.58 15.25
C PHE A 846 -32.47 20.09 16.00
N LEU A 847 -33.66 19.93 15.40
CA LEU A 847 -34.91 20.37 16.02
C LEU A 847 -35.25 19.57 17.29
N ASN A 848 -34.91 18.28 17.35
CA ASN A 848 -35.11 17.45 18.54
C ASN A 848 -34.13 17.82 19.66
N GLU A 849 -32.84 18.04 19.34
CA GLU A 849 -31.81 18.43 20.31
C GLU A 849 -32.14 19.78 20.99
N LEU A 850 -32.78 20.71 20.28
CA LEU A 850 -33.25 21.99 20.83
C LEU A 850 -34.69 21.97 21.37
N ASN A 851 -35.33 20.80 21.48
CA ASN A 851 -36.69 20.62 21.99
C ASN A 851 -37.79 21.42 21.25
N TYR A 852 -37.61 21.71 19.96
CA TYR A 852 -38.64 22.36 19.14
C TYR A 852 -39.76 21.41 18.69
N ILE A 853 -39.57 20.11 18.90
CA ILE A 853 -40.56 19.07 18.62
C ILE A 853 -41.05 18.49 19.95
N SER A 854 -42.32 18.76 20.27
CA SER A 854 -42.97 18.38 21.54
C SER A 854 -43.02 16.88 21.80
N ASN A 855 -43.01 16.06 20.74
CA ASN A 855 -43.21 14.60 20.82
C ASN A 855 -41.90 13.81 20.78
N SER A 856 -40.76 14.50 20.88
CA SER A 856 -39.44 13.91 20.74
C SER A 856 -39.00 13.17 22.01
N THR A 857 -38.13 12.18 21.83
CA THR A 857 -37.58 11.35 22.92
C THR A 857 -36.13 11.04 22.59
N THR A 858 -35.37 10.55 23.56
CA THR A 858 -33.97 10.15 23.36
C THR A 858 -33.80 9.10 22.25
N VAL A 859 -34.78 8.20 22.09
CA VAL A 859 -34.81 7.19 21.01
C VAL A 859 -34.79 7.85 19.64
N HIS A 860 -35.54 8.94 19.47
CA HIS A 860 -35.58 9.67 18.21
C HIS A 860 -34.22 10.33 17.91
N CYS A 861 -33.60 10.98 18.89
CA CYS A 861 -32.27 11.57 18.72
C CYS A 861 -31.23 10.52 18.27
N VAL A 862 -31.19 9.35 18.94
CA VAL A 862 -30.29 8.25 18.55
C VAL A 862 -30.57 7.77 17.13
N TYR A 863 -31.85 7.57 16.77
CA TYR A 863 -32.23 7.17 15.43
C TYR A 863 -31.73 8.15 14.35
N PHE A 864 -31.88 9.46 14.57
CA PHE A 864 -31.39 10.44 13.60
C PHE A 864 -29.86 10.48 13.52
N GLN A 865 -29.16 10.33 14.65
CA GLN A 865 -27.69 10.25 14.68
C GLN A 865 -27.16 9.04 13.89
N GLU A 866 -27.74 7.86 14.11
CA GLU A 866 -27.35 6.64 13.39
C GLU A 866 -27.62 6.74 11.89
N ASN A 867 -28.78 7.32 11.50
CA ASN A 867 -29.11 7.48 10.09
C ASN A 867 -28.23 8.53 9.41
N ILE A 868 -27.82 9.62 10.09
CA ILE A 868 -26.83 10.57 9.54
C ILE A 868 -25.52 9.85 9.22
N LYS A 869 -25.00 9.04 10.14
CA LYS A 869 -23.79 8.22 9.92
C LYS A 869 -24.00 7.24 8.75
N LYS A 870 -25.13 6.53 8.73
CA LYS A 870 -25.48 5.59 7.65
C LYS A 870 -25.53 6.27 6.29
N TYR A 871 -26.23 7.40 6.15
CA TYR A 871 -26.36 8.10 4.88
C TYR A 871 -25.04 8.74 4.44
N TYR A 872 -24.20 9.20 5.37
CA TYR A 872 -22.84 9.63 5.06
C TYR A 872 -21.99 8.49 4.49
N VAL A 873 -22.02 7.30 5.09
CA VAL A 873 -21.34 6.11 4.56
C VAL A 873 -21.87 5.76 3.17
N LEU A 874 -23.19 5.78 2.96
CA LEU A 874 -23.79 5.53 1.65
C LEU A 874 -23.34 6.55 0.60
N LEU A 875 -23.31 7.85 0.93
CA LEU A 875 -22.78 8.90 0.07
C LEU A 875 -21.32 8.60 -0.31
N ARG A 876 -20.47 8.24 0.65
CA ARG A 876 -19.06 7.88 0.40
C ARG A 876 -18.91 6.64 -0.49
N THR A 877 -19.71 5.59 -0.27
CA THR A 877 -19.65 4.37 -1.11
C THR A 877 -20.03 4.62 -2.56
N HIS A 878 -21.02 5.48 -2.83
CA HIS A 878 -21.40 5.86 -4.19
C HIS A 878 -20.35 6.73 -4.91
N LEU A 879 -19.41 7.30 -4.16
CA LEU A 879 -18.30 8.09 -4.67
C LEU A 879 -16.99 7.29 -4.69
N SER A 880 -17.06 5.96 -4.77
CA SER A 880 -15.88 5.07 -4.81
C SER A 880 -14.95 5.23 -3.59
N ASN A 881 -15.52 5.44 -2.41
CA ASN A 881 -14.81 5.57 -1.13
C ASN A 881 -13.86 6.76 -1.04
N VAL A 882 -14.10 7.86 -1.77
CA VAL A 882 -13.33 9.10 -1.65
C VAL A 882 -13.20 9.53 -0.19
N ASP A 883 -11.96 9.61 0.27
CA ASP A 883 -11.62 10.07 1.60
C ASP A 883 -11.95 11.57 1.75
N GLN A 884 -12.36 11.97 2.96
CA GLN A 884 -12.72 13.36 3.28
C GLN A 884 -13.86 13.94 2.43
N CYS A 885 -14.81 13.09 2.02
CA CYS A 885 -16.06 13.45 1.33
C CYS A 885 -16.82 14.63 2.00
N TYR A 886 -16.66 14.83 3.31
CA TYR A 886 -17.21 15.99 4.02
C TYR A 886 -16.79 17.36 3.44
N ILE A 887 -15.59 17.48 2.85
CA ILE A 887 -15.12 18.73 2.21
C ILE A 887 -15.95 19.04 0.96
N TRP A 888 -16.20 18.01 0.15
CA TRP A 888 -17.07 18.13 -1.01
C TRP A 888 -18.48 18.52 -0.59
N LEU A 889 -19.01 17.92 0.48
CA LEU A 889 -20.31 18.30 1.03
C LEU A 889 -20.34 19.75 1.54
N TYR A 890 -19.27 20.27 2.16
CA TYR A 890 -19.19 21.70 2.48
C TYR A 890 -19.32 22.57 1.23
N LYS A 891 -18.57 22.25 0.18
CA LYS A 891 -18.66 22.96 -1.10
C LYS A 891 -20.07 22.93 -1.66
N LEU A 892 -20.73 21.77 -1.69
CA LEU A 892 -22.11 21.64 -2.16
C LEU A 892 -23.10 22.46 -1.32
N ILE A 893 -23.04 22.37 0.01
CA ILE A 893 -23.92 23.15 0.89
C ILE A 893 -23.74 24.66 0.64
N ASN A 894 -22.50 25.11 0.46
CA ASN A 894 -22.20 26.51 0.17
C ASN A 894 -22.74 26.93 -1.20
N HIS A 895 -22.66 26.04 -2.20
CA HIS A 895 -23.19 26.27 -3.55
C HIS A 895 -24.71 26.55 -3.57
N MET A 896 -25.45 26.04 -2.58
CA MET A 896 -26.88 26.33 -2.43
C MET A 896 -27.18 27.80 -2.06
N LEU A 897 -26.15 28.60 -1.75
CA LEU A 897 -26.24 30.06 -1.60
C LEU A 897 -26.31 30.81 -2.93
N GLN A 898 -26.20 30.12 -4.07
CA GLN A 898 -26.38 30.77 -5.36
C GLN A 898 -27.84 31.21 -5.59
N LYS A 899 -28.03 32.16 -6.52
CA LYS A 899 -29.37 32.68 -6.84
C LYS A 899 -30.27 31.61 -7.49
N THR A 900 -29.68 30.62 -8.15
CA THR A 900 -30.35 29.47 -8.79
C THR A 900 -31.23 28.68 -7.82
N PHE A 901 -30.84 28.59 -6.55
CA PHE A 901 -31.57 27.87 -5.51
C PHE A 901 -32.64 28.71 -4.79
N VAL A 902 -32.82 29.99 -5.16
CA VAL A 902 -33.87 30.86 -4.61
C VAL A 902 -35.16 30.69 -5.41
N ILE A 903 -35.82 29.55 -5.24
CA ILE A 903 -37.14 29.32 -5.82
C ILE A 903 -38.22 29.82 -4.85
N LYS A 904 -38.97 30.83 -5.27
CA LYS A 904 -40.07 31.40 -4.49
C LYS A 904 -41.26 30.43 -4.45
N GLY A 905 -41.84 30.26 -3.27
CA GLY A 905 -43.06 29.46 -3.09
C GLY A 905 -43.05 28.61 -1.81
N TYR A 906 -44.10 27.82 -1.67
CA TYR A 906 -44.32 26.90 -0.56
C TYR A 906 -44.12 25.45 -1.04
N LEU A 907 -43.64 24.56 -0.17
CA LEU A 907 -43.51 23.12 -0.49
C LEU A 907 -44.82 22.34 -0.37
N ASN A 908 -45.97 23.02 -0.37
CA ASN A 908 -47.27 22.41 -0.07
C ASN A 908 -47.90 21.58 -1.20
N SER A 909 -47.22 21.39 -2.33
CA SER A 909 -47.69 20.53 -3.41
C SER A 909 -46.64 19.51 -3.86
N PRO A 910 -47.03 18.30 -4.29
CA PRO A 910 -46.11 17.28 -4.80
C PRO A 910 -45.25 17.78 -5.97
N GLU A 911 -45.79 18.63 -6.82
CA GLU A 911 -45.08 19.24 -7.95
C GLU A 911 -43.92 20.12 -7.49
N LYS A 912 -44.10 20.87 -6.39
CA LYS A 912 -43.06 21.73 -5.81
C LYS A 912 -41.97 20.92 -5.12
N VAL A 913 -42.34 19.79 -4.51
CA VAL A 913 -41.39 18.83 -3.96
C VAL A 913 -40.52 18.23 -5.07
N ILE A 914 -41.14 17.71 -6.14
CA ILE A 914 -40.42 17.17 -7.30
C ILE A 914 -39.54 18.25 -7.96
N GLN A 915 -40.04 19.49 -8.01
CA GLN A 915 -39.25 20.63 -8.52
C GLN A 915 -37.97 20.85 -7.69
N LEU A 916 -38.06 20.79 -6.35
CA LEU A 916 -36.92 20.94 -5.46
C LEU A 916 -35.91 19.80 -5.63
N GLU A 917 -36.38 18.56 -5.65
CA GLU A 917 -35.53 17.36 -5.76
C GLU A 917 -34.80 17.30 -7.10
N LYS A 918 -35.49 17.64 -8.20
CA LYS A 918 -34.86 17.77 -9.52
C LYS A 918 -33.87 18.92 -9.59
N LEU A 919 -34.15 20.05 -8.94
CA LEU A 919 -33.22 21.17 -8.88
C LEU A 919 -31.91 20.75 -8.20
N ILE A 920 -31.99 20.04 -7.07
CA ILE A 920 -30.82 19.53 -6.35
C ILE A 920 -30.06 18.54 -7.23
N GLU A 921 -30.74 17.59 -7.87
CA GLU A 921 -30.06 16.64 -8.76
C GLU A 921 -29.37 17.33 -9.94
N GLU A 922 -30.09 18.16 -10.70
CA GLU A 922 -29.60 18.71 -11.97
C GLU A 922 -28.65 19.89 -11.80
N LYS A 923 -28.74 20.65 -10.70
CA LYS A 923 -27.94 21.85 -10.47
C LYS A 923 -26.91 21.72 -9.35
N LEU A 924 -27.04 20.74 -8.45
CA LEU A 924 -26.10 20.56 -7.33
C LEU A 924 -25.29 19.27 -7.42
N ILE A 925 -25.93 18.12 -7.71
CA ILE A 925 -25.24 16.83 -7.65
C ILE A 925 -24.60 16.47 -8.99
N LEU A 926 -25.38 16.42 -10.07
CA LEU A 926 -24.91 15.98 -11.39
C LEU A 926 -23.74 16.81 -11.96
N PRO A 927 -23.69 18.15 -11.80
CA PRO A 927 -22.58 18.94 -12.32
C PRO A 927 -21.23 18.65 -11.62
N HIS A 928 -21.27 18.15 -10.38
CA HIS A 928 -20.10 18.03 -9.50
C HIS A 928 -19.64 16.58 -9.29
N ILE A 929 -20.45 15.58 -9.65
CA ILE A 929 -20.18 14.16 -9.34
C ILE A 929 -18.95 13.58 -10.07
N ASN A 930 -18.64 14.08 -11.27
CA ASN A 930 -17.49 13.59 -12.05
C ASN A 930 -16.17 14.27 -11.65
N SER A 931 -16.23 15.34 -10.85
CA SER A 931 -15.09 16.20 -10.49
C SER A 931 -14.80 16.20 -8.99
N VAL A 932 -15.41 15.30 -8.20
CA VAL A 932 -15.35 15.31 -6.73
C VAL A 932 -13.92 15.43 -6.19
N ILE A 933 -12.98 14.63 -6.68
CA ILE A 933 -11.58 14.65 -6.23
C ILE A 933 -10.93 16.02 -6.50
N ASN A 934 -11.11 16.55 -7.71
CA ASN A 934 -10.58 17.86 -8.10
C ASN A 934 -11.21 18.99 -7.28
N GLU A 935 -12.51 18.89 -6.97
CA GLU A 935 -13.22 19.91 -6.21
C GLU A 935 -12.88 19.92 -4.73
N ILE A 936 -12.59 18.74 -4.14
CA ILE A 936 -12.03 18.64 -2.79
C ILE A 936 -10.66 19.35 -2.77
N LYS A 937 -9.81 19.09 -3.77
CA LYS A 937 -8.49 19.73 -3.91
C LYS A 937 -8.61 21.25 -4.03
N GLU A 938 -9.48 21.72 -4.92
CA GLU A 938 -9.75 23.15 -5.12
C GLU A 938 -10.19 23.84 -3.82
N TYR A 939 -11.09 23.20 -3.06
CA TYR A 939 -11.58 23.72 -1.80
C TYR A 939 -10.46 23.83 -0.75
N ARG A 940 -9.59 22.82 -0.64
CA ARG A 940 -8.45 22.85 0.30
C ARG A 940 -7.48 23.97 -0.01
N THR A 941 -7.09 24.11 -1.27
CA THR A 941 -6.18 25.18 -1.69
C THR A 941 -6.77 26.55 -1.38
N ALA A 942 -8.06 26.75 -1.69
CA ALA A 942 -8.75 28.00 -1.37
C ALA A 942 -8.86 28.23 0.16
N TYR A 943 -9.01 27.18 0.97
CA TYR A 943 -9.06 27.28 2.42
C TYR A 943 -7.70 27.65 3.00
N ALA A 944 -6.62 27.03 2.53
CA ALA A 944 -5.25 27.36 2.93
C ALA A 944 -4.93 28.83 2.61
N ASP A 945 -5.29 29.29 1.41
CA ASP A 945 -5.16 30.69 1.00
C ASP A 945 -5.95 31.64 1.90
N PHE A 946 -7.14 31.22 2.33
CA PHE A 946 -7.98 32.00 3.24
C PHE A 946 -7.35 32.13 4.64
N VAL A 947 -6.79 31.05 5.19
CA VAL A 947 -6.24 31.02 6.55
C VAL A 947 -4.85 31.68 6.63
N TYR A 948 -3.98 31.41 5.66
CA TYR A 948 -2.55 31.73 5.78
C TYR A 948 -2.11 32.99 5.02
N GLY A 949 -2.96 33.54 4.14
CA GLY A 949 -2.70 34.81 3.46
C GLY A 949 -1.35 34.83 2.71
N ASP A 950 -0.50 35.82 3.02
CA ASP A 950 0.83 36.01 2.40
C ASP A 950 1.94 35.13 3.00
N ASN A 951 1.69 34.43 4.12
CA ASN A 951 2.66 33.54 4.79
C ASN A 951 2.68 32.12 4.19
N LYS A 952 2.25 31.93 2.93
CA LYS A 952 2.22 30.62 2.24
C LYS A 952 3.56 29.88 2.24
N ASN A 953 4.67 30.62 2.27
CA ASN A 953 6.01 30.02 2.19
C ASN A 953 6.46 29.31 3.48
N LEU A 954 5.76 29.49 4.60
CA LEU A 954 6.14 28.92 5.90
C LEU A 954 5.41 27.63 6.26
N ILE A 955 4.39 27.27 5.50
CA ILE A 955 3.58 26.08 5.78
C ILE A 955 3.67 25.23 4.54
N PHE A 956 4.42 24.13 4.68
CA PHE A 956 4.27 23.00 3.78
C PHE A 956 2.77 22.71 3.71
N GLU A 957 2.14 23.03 2.57
CA GLU A 957 0.80 22.56 2.25
C GLU A 957 0.80 21.07 2.57
N ASN A 958 -0.18 20.63 3.38
CA ASN A 958 -0.25 19.28 3.94
C ASN A 958 0.41 18.25 3.01
N VAL A 959 1.41 17.54 3.51
CA VAL A 959 2.13 16.47 2.76
C VAL A 959 1.17 15.48 2.08
N VAL A 960 -0.04 15.31 2.64
CA VAL A 960 -1.17 14.56 2.06
C VAL A 960 -1.64 15.12 0.71
N ASP A 961 -1.68 16.45 0.57
CA ASP A 961 -2.02 17.16 -0.66
C ASP A 961 -0.84 17.12 -1.66
N GLU A 962 0.42 17.15 -1.19
CA GLU A 962 1.64 16.99 -2.03
C GLU A 962 1.77 15.57 -2.66
N LEU A 963 1.13 14.57 -2.06
CA LEU A 963 1.00 13.22 -2.66
C LEU A 963 0.21 13.25 -3.98
N ILE A 964 -0.72 14.20 -4.13
CA ILE A 964 -1.66 14.34 -5.27
C ILE A 964 -1.27 15.54 -6.17
N GLU A 965 -0.11 16.16 -5.92
CA GLU A 965 0.28 17.38 -6.61
C GLU A 965 0.78 17.21 -8.05
N ASP A 966 0.57 18.30 -8.79
CA ASP A 966 1.02 18.51 -10.16
C ASP A 966 2.54 18.38 -10.21
N ASN A 967 3.06 17.47 -11.06
CA ASN A 967 4.49 17.22 -11.11
C ASN A 967 5.31 18.47 -11.52
N GLU A 968 4.65 19.51 -12.05
CA GLU A 968 5.25 20.79 -12.42
C GLU A 968 5.56 21.72 -11.23
N LYS A 969 4.99 21.49 -10.04
CA LYS A 969 5.16 22.38 -8.87
C LYS A 969 6.49 22.18 -8.14
N TYR A 970 7.04 20.96 -8.17
CA TYR A 970 8.29 20.61 -7.47
C TYR A 970 9.42 20.34 -8.46
N PRO A 971 10.60 20.96 -8.25
CA PRO A 971 11.73 20.74 -9.13
C PRO A 971 12.10 19.25 -9.11
N LEU A 972 12.23 18.66 -10.31
CA LEU A 972 12.68 17.29 -10.54
C LEU A 972 11.76 16.20 -9.97
N LEU A 973 10.54 16.52 -9.52
CA LEU A 973 9.63 15.50 -8.98
C LEU A 973 9.17 14.53 -10.09
N ASN A 974 9.03 14.99 -11.33
CA ASN A 974 8.88 14.11 -12.49
C ASN A 974 10.03 13.09 -12.56
N PHE A 975 11.29 13.51 -12.44
CA PHE A 975 12.45 12.62 -12.47
C PHE A 975 12.37 11.51 -11.42
N PHE A 976 11.89 11.84 -10.22
CA PHE A 976 11.68 10.87 -9.13
C PHE A 976 10.42 9.98 -9.35
N ASN A 977 9.33 10.53 -9.92
CA ASN A 977 8.05 9.84 -10.11
C ASN A 977 7.93 9.06 -11.43
N VAL A 978 8.77 9.32 -12.43
CA VAL A 978 8.67 8.78 -13.81
C VAL A 978 8.73 7.24 -13.87
N THR A 979 9.05 6.56 -12.78
CA THR A 979 9.17 5.09 -12.78
C THR A 979 8.69 4.48 -11.47
N ASN A 980 7.46 3.98 -11.47
CA ASN A 980 7.00 2.87 -10.61
C ASN A 980 7.70 1.55 -10.99
N ILE A 981 9.00 1.60 -11.30
CA ILE A 981 9.83 0.39 -11.39
C ILE A 981 10.19 0.08 -9.95
N HIS A 982 9.90 -1.14 -9.49
CA HIS A 982 10.26 -1.59 -8.15
C HIS A 982 11.77 -1.81 -8.12
N SER A 983 12.50 -0.74 -7.89
CA SER A 983 13.94 -0.65 -8.07
C SER A 983 14.77 -1.37 -7.01
N ILE A 984 14.13 -2.12 -6.11
CA ILE A 984 14.81 -3.12 -5.28
C ILE A 984 15.52 -4.14 -6.19
N ASP A 985 14.98 -4.43 -7.37
CA ASP A 985 15.62 -5.32 -8.35
C ASP A 985 16.93 -4.75 -8.96
N PHE A 986 17.30 -3.49 -8.74
CA PHE A 986 18.60 -2.96 -9.19
C PHE A 986 19.74 -3.17 -8.17
N ILE A 987 19.42 -3.51 -6.92
CA ILE A 987 20.38 -3.51 -5.80
C ILE A 987 20.75 -4.94 -5.36
N ASP A 988 19.89 -5.92 -5.62
CA ASP A 988 20.13 -7.34 -5.32
C ASP A 988 21.08 -8.01 -6.31
#